data_AF-A0A924A7V5-F1
#
_entry.id   AF-A0A924A7V5-F1
#
_cell.length_a   1.000
_cell.length_b   1.000
_cell.length_c   1.000
_cell.angle_alpha   90.00
_cell.angle_beta   90.00
_cell.angle_gamma   90.00
#
_symmetry.space_group_name_H-M   'P 1'
#
loop_
_entity.id
_entity.type
_entity.pdbx_description
1 polymer ?
#
loop_
_entity_poly.entity_id
_entity_poly.type
_entity_poly.pdbx_seq_one_letter_code
_entity_poly.pdbx_strand_id
1 'polypeptide(L)'
;MNCLKFLFSGVLCLYVLTTTSCAPVKFSKATSFAIQPSCTGASCNASAVQCDPKINGTSTTFTFPLSGASTANVNANCSPSNVDYIWVVKRSDSSIVATTIPGLSGATPTAVDFRGLGAGAYYVFLTATQTGGALTPYNASTPLEFIVGNIGNTLVCDPKLNATLTSVTVNQNDNNAAVTANCSPAAGSYVWTATKNGVATVIGGLSGAASTPDLKSMGAGVYNLYLYATATGSQHWQSSTPLVVTVNGTSITLAVDCNPKINGSLNSLTLTSASANPLISANCLPASSTYTWSATRNGTPVTVPNLTGANSNPNFVALGTGTYLVYLNATTNGYTAWNTTTPLTLTVDNSGAGTALNCAPRLNGTSTALTITTAGPNPTLTAGCVPSAATNTWTVTKNGTPTTVTGLSGASSTPDFTTLGQGVYLIYLAATAPGYNAYASPTPLTLTVGPAVTPVRRVGFSKLVQVTDNKVDVVMVFDDSNSMSPENTRLGGRLQGFVNDLTSSGIDWQMCATVTRAQDVNNNGVLYWGASRNWVNYLGSPQWVLKAGAADPYSIFTNTVAAIGAGWIGTDDERGIKAAWWHAEYKQYNSCYRADASLAVILISDEDVRSVGGDATQAYYAGELQPLEADDQPQGYVNKIKQSFGLNKRFTFNSIIVKPGDATCMAAQDAEGAKSHYGYKYSELSQLTGGSVGDICASDYSSNLYYFKDRIVNSLASVPLECAPVGDINVTVTPSIGAVSVQIVNNTVTFSPAIPAGRTLQLGYDCPQN
;
A
#
# COMPACT_ATOMS: atom_id res chain seq x y z
N MET A 1 -23.52 -37.11 8.98
CA MET A 1 -23.41 -38.18 10.02
C MET A 1 -22.22 -37.80 10.88
N ASN A 2 -22.26 -37.54 12.20
CA ASN A 2 -23.20 -37.87 13.25
C ASN A 2 -23.45 -36.69 14.20
N CYS A 3 -24.60 -36.78 14.86
CA CYS A 3 -25.23 -35.88 15.82
C CYS A 3 -24.51 -35.85 17.18
N LEU A 4 -24.50 -34.71 17.88
CA LEU A 4 -24.77 -34.71 19.32
C LEU A 4 -25.39 -33.38 19.79
N LYS A 5 -26.58 -33.50 20.39
CA LYS A 5 -27.35 -32.47 21.08
C LYS A 5 -26.80 -32.27 22.49
N PHE A 6 -26.89 -31.05 23.02
CA PHE A 6 -27.26 -30.84 24.43
C PHE A 6 -28.13 -29.58 24.56
N LEU A 7 -29.13 -29.70 25.41
CA LEU A 7 -30.29 -28.83 25.62
C LEU A 7 -30.30 -28.55 27.12
N PHE A 8 -30.39 -27.28 27.56
CA PHE A 8 -31.00 -26.90 28.85
C PHE A 8 -31.35 -25.39 28.84
N SER A 9 -32.66 -25.12 28.74
CA SER A 9 -33.48 -24.09 29.43
C SER A 9 -32.75 -23.09 30.34
N GLY A 10 -32.92 -21.74 30.22
CA GLY A 10 -34.15 -20.95 30.43
C GLY A 10 -34.34 -20.69 31.94
N VAL A 11 -34.48 -19.50 32.53
CA VAL A 11 -35.18 -18.23 32.25
C VAL A 11 -34.69 -17.23 33.36
N LEU A 12 -34.51 -15.92 33.16
CA LEU A 12 -35.49 -14.88 33.52
C LEU A 12 -34.98 -13.46 33.16
N CYS A 13 -35.96 -12.66 32.75
CA CYS A 13 -35.93 -11.36 32.09
C CYS A 13 -35.97 -10.19 33.10
N LEU A 14 -35.34 -9.04 32.79
CA LEU A 14 -35.99 -7.72 32.95
C LEU A 14 -35.34 -6.59 32.13
N TYR A 15 -36.22 -5.80 31.54
CA TYR A 15 -36.09 -4.65 30.63
C TYR A 15 -35.33 -3.43 31.17
N VAL A 16 -34.64 -2.68 30.29
CA VAL A 16 -34.89 -1.23 30.04
C VAL A 16 -34.54 -0.88 28.58
N LEU A 17 -35.49 -0.25 27.89
CA LEU A 17 -35.39 0.38 26.56
C LEU A 17 -34.61 1.70 26.63
N THR A 18 -33.70 1.95 25.67
CA THR A 18 -33.54 3.28 25.06
C THR A 18 -33.07 3.17 23.62
N THR A 19 -33.77 3.91 22.76
CA THR A 19 -33.61 4.06 21.32
C THR A 19 -32.43 4.94 20.94
N THR A 20 -31.56 4.50 20.05
CA THR A 20 -30.80 5.38 19.15
C THR A 20 -30.70 4.76 17.76
N SER A 21 -31.18 5.50 16.77
CA SER A 21 -31.10 5.22 15.35
C SER A 21 -29.66 5.38 14.85
N CYS A 22 -29.13 4.36 14.18
CA CYS A 22 -28.04 4.55 13.22
C CYS A 22 -28.57 4.17 11.84
N ALA A 23 -28.67 5.17 10.96
CA ALA A 23 -28.95 5.00 9.55
C ALA A 23 -27.93 4.03 8.91
N PRO A 24 -28.32 3.23 7.91
CA PRO A 24 -27.35 2.50 7.11
C PRO A 24 -26.49 3.53 6.35
N VAL A 25 -25.22 3.63 6.72
CA VAL A 25 -24.22 4.35 5.92
C VAL A 25 -24.14 3.63 4.58
N LYS A 26 -24.68 4.27 3.54
CA LYS A 26 -24.43 3.92 2.15
C LYS A 26 -22.93 4.00 1.91
N PHE A 27 -22.26 2.88 1.68
CA PHE A 27 -20.95 2.88 1.05
C PHE A 27 -21.11 3.42 -0.37
N SER A 28 -20.77 4.69 -0.58
CA SER A 28 -20.61 5.24 -1.91
C SER A 28 -19.35 4.64 -2.54
N LYS A 29 -19.58 3.82 -3.57
CA LYS A 29 -18.71 3.45 -4.70
C LYS A 29 -17.22 3.78 -4.49
N ALA A 30 -16.43 2.76 -4.24
CA ALA A 30 -14.98 2.81 -4.40
C ALA A 30 -14.65 3.36 -5.79
N THR A 31 -13.94 4.48 -5.83
CA THR A 31 -13.23 4.95 -7.01
C THR A 31 -12.15 3.93 -7.33
N SER A 32 -12.43 3.01 -8.25
CA SER A 32 -11.39 2.22 -8.90
C SER A 32 -10.62 3.16 -9.81
N PHE A 33 -9.40 3.54 -9.41
CA PHE A 33 -8.42 4.08 -10.33
C PHE A 33 -7.95 2.92 -11.22
N ALA A 34 -8.49 2.82 -12.43
CA ALA A 34 -7.86 2.04 -13.49
C ALA A 34 -6.79 2.93 -14.13
N ILE A 35 -5.52 2.70 -13.78
CA ILE A 35 -4.42 3.14 -14.64
C ILE A 35 -4.53 2.28 -15.91
N GLN A 36 -4.89 2.89 -17.03
CA GLN A 36 -4.63 2.33 -18.36
C GLN A 36 -3.20 2.73 -18.73
N PRO A 37 -2.23 1.80 -18.84
CA PRO A 37 -1.02 2.07 -19.58
C PRO A 37 -1.35 1.93 -21.06
N SER A 38 -1.25 3.02 -21.80
CA SER A 38 -1.17 2.95 -23.26
C SER A 38 0.15 2.30 -23.65
N CYS A 39 0.12 1.08 -24.18
CA CYS A 39 1.21 0.57 -25.01
C CYS A 39 0.66 -0.36 -26.10
N THR A 40 1.16 -0.16 -27.32
CA THR A 40 0.91 -0.99 -28.49
C THR A 40 2.16 -1.83 -28.78
N GLY A 41 2.01 -3.16 -28.83
CA GLY A 41 3.09 -4.10 -29.17
C GLY A 41 2.94 -5.45 -28.46
N ALA A 42 3.51 -6.51 -29.03
CA ALA A 42 3.31 -7.92 -28.64
C ALA A 42 3.94 -8.36 -27.29
N SER A 43 4.12 -7.44 -26.34
CA SER A 43 4.75 -7.71 -25.04
C SER A 43 4.06 -6.99 -23.87
N CYS A 44 2.73 -6.95 -23.87
CA CYS A 44 1.96 -6.66 -22.66
C CYS A 44 1.88 -7.94 -21.81
N ASN A 45 2.67 -8.02 -20.73
CA ASN A 45 2.54 -9.05 -19.71
C ASN A 45 1.11 -9.06 -19.15
N ALA A 46 0.37 -10.14 -19.42
CA ALA A 46 -1.03 -10.30 -19.07
C ALA A 46 -1.24 -10.08 -17.55
N SER A 47 -2.20 -9.25 -17.16
CA SER A 47 -2.59 -9.07 -15.75
C SER A 47 -3.50 -10.20 -15.23
N ALA A 48 -3.73 -11.25 -16.03
CA ALA A 48 -4.62 -12.37 -15.75
C ALA A 48 -4.17 -13.64 -16.48
N VAL A 49 -4.45 -14.80 -15.88
CA VAL A 49 -4.33 -16.10 -16.56
C VAL A 49 -5.36 -16.17 -17.69
N GLN A 50 -4.96 -16.61 -18.88
CA GLN A 50 -5.85 -16.80 -20.04
C GLN A 50 -5.86 -18.27 -20.42
N CYS A 51 -7.04 -18.89 -20.55
CA CYS A 51 -7.17 -20.29 -20.95
C CYS A 51 -8.27 -20.47 -22.02
N ASP A 52 -8.09 -21.47 -22.89
CA ASP A 52 -9.11 -21.92 -23.87
C ASP A 52 -9.26 -23.45 -23.82
N PRO A 53 -10.02 -23.99 -22.86
CA PRO A 53 -10.15 -25.43 -22.71
C PRO A 53 -10.82 -26.07 -23.94
N LYS A 54 -10.24 -27.15 -24.46
CA LYS A 54 -10.77 -27.92 -25.61
C LYS A 54 -10.73 -29.43 -25.37
N ILE A 55 -11.69 -30.15 -25.93
CA ILE A 55 -11.72 -31.61 -26.07
C ILE A 55 -11.12 -31.99 -27.42
N ASN A 56 -10.19 -32.94 -27.42
CA ASN A 56 -9.50 -33.47 -28.60
C ASN A 56 -8.96 -32.35 -29.50
N GLY A 57 -8.41 -31.29 -28.88
CA GLY A 57 -7.75 -30.17 -29.55
C GLY A 57 -8.66 -29.04 -30.02
N THR A 58 -9.90 -29.29 -30.45
CA THR A 58 -10.75 -28.25 -31.07
C THR A 58 -12.21 -28.25 -30.61
N SER A 59 -12.72 -29.36 -30.10
CA SER A 59 -14.13 -29.51 -29.78
C SER A 59 -14.43 -28.98 -28.38
N THR A 60 -15.65 -28.53 -28.14
CA THR A 60 -16.13 -28.21 -26.78
C THR A 60 -17.18 -29.20 -26.29
N THR A 61 -17.62 -30.12 -27.14
CA THR A 61 -18.60 -31.16 -26.85
C THR A 61 -18.08 -32.52 -27.31
N PHE A 62 -18.30 -33.57 -26.52
CA PHE A 62 -17.95 -34.95 -26.86
C PHE A 62 -19.08 -35.91 -26.49
N THR A 63 -19.50 -36.74 -27.44
CA THR A 63 -20.51 -37.78 -27.20
C THR A 63 -19.84 -39.15 -27.16
N PHE A 64 -20.01 -39.85 -26.05
CA PHE A 64 -19.54 -41.23 -25.92
C PHE A 64 -20.40 -42.14 -26.80
N PRO A 65 -19.79 -42.96 -27.68
CA PRO A 65 -20.52 -43.92 -28.49
C PRO A 65 -21.18 -44.98 -27.60
N LEU A 66 -22.35 -45.46 -28.02
CA LEU A 66 -23.12 -46.50 -27.31
C LEU A 66 -22.40 -47.87 -27.27
N SER A 67 -21.42 -48.09 -28.16
CA SER A 67 -20.55 -49.27 -28.20
C SER A 67 -19.17 -48.91 -28.73
N GLY A 68 -18.11 -49.45 -28.13
CA GLY A 68 -16.71 -49.23 -28.52
C GLY A 68 -15.90 -48.42 -27.49
N ALA A 69 -14.56 -48.47 -27.61
CA ALA A 69 -13.67 -47.65 -26.81
C ALA A 69 -13.44 -46.30 -27.51
N SER A 70 -13.78 -45.21 -26.83
CA SER A 70 -13.45 -43.85 -27.27
C SER A 70 -12.75 -43.14 -26.12
N THR A 71 -11.66 -42.44 -26.40
CA THR A 71 -10.95 -41.63 -25.41
C THR A 71 -11.26 -40.16 -25.67
N ALA A 72 -11.62 -39.43 -24.61
CA ALA A 72 -11.73 -37.99 -24.65
C ALA A 72 -10.54 -37.39 -23.93
N ASN A 73 -9.75 -36.59 -24.63
CA ASN A 73 -8.62 -35.87 -24.07
C ASN A 73 -8.98 -34.39 -23.96
N VAL A 74 -8.62 -33.75 -22.85
CA VAL A 74 -8.86 -32.33 -22.60
C VAL A 74 -7.54 -31.60 -22.56
N ASN A 75 -7.51 -30.38 -23.12
CA ASN A 75 -6.38 -29.48 -23.07
C ASN A 75 -6.86 -28.15 -22.50
N ALA A 76 -6.26 -27.68 -21.41
CA ALA A 76 -6.62 -26.40 -20.79
C ALA A 76 -6.18 -25.16 -21.61
N ASN A 77 -5.11 -25.29 -22.40
CA ASN A 77 -4.51 -24.23 -23.23
C ASN A 77 -4.33 -22.89 -22.49
N CYS A 78 -3.70 -22.93 -21.31
CA CYS A 78 -3.48 -21.74 -20.49
C CYS A 78 -2.15 -21.03 -20.82
N SER A 79 -2.17 -19.69 -20.74
CA SER A 79 -1.02 -18.80 -20.77
C SER A 79 -1.07 -17.85 -19.55
N PRO A 80 -0.01 -17.81 -18.70
CA PRO A 80 1.16 -18.68 -18.75
C PRO A 80 0.80 -20.13 -18.37
N SER A 81 1.67 -21.09 -18.73
CA SER A 81 1.42 -22.52 -18.51
C SER A 81 1.72 -23.00 -17.09
N ASN A 82 2.39 -22.20 -16.26
CA ASN A 82 2.70 -22.50 -14.86
C ASN A 82 1.55 -22.08 -13.93
N VAL A 83 0.42 -22.76 -14.06
CA VAL A 83 -0.79 -22.51 -13.26
C VAL A 83 -1.31 -23.84 -12.68
N ASP A 84 -1.99 -23.76 -11.55
CA ASP A 84 -2.71 -24.85 -10.90
C ASP A 84 -4.10 -24.99 -11.53
N TYR A 85 -4.53 -26.23 -11.79
CA TYR A 85 -5.76 -26.53 -12.51
C TYR A 85 -6.78 -27.23 -11.60
N ILE A 86 -7.98 -26.67 -11.52
CA ILE A 86 -9.12 -27.29 -10.85
C ILE A 86 -10.23 -27.50 -11.88
N TRP A 87 -10.65 -28.76 -12.04
CA TRP A 87 -11.77 -29.14 -12.90
C TRP A 87 -13.00 -29.44 -12.06
N VAL A 88 -14.08 -28.69 -12.29
CA VAL A 88 -15.36 -28.88 -11.58
C VAL A 88 -16.38 -29.49 -12.54
N VAL A 89 -16.92 -30.64 -12.17
CA VAL A 89 -17.95 -31.34 -12.94
C VAL A 89 -19.32 -31.05 -12.36
N LYS A 90 -20.25 -30.66 -13.22
CA LYS A 90 -21.66 -30.45 -12.88
C LYS A 90 -22.58 -31.25 -13.79
N ARG A 91 -23.73 -31.64 -13.27
CA ARG A 91 -24.85 -32.13 -14.09
C ARG A 91 -25.62 -30.95 -14.70
N SER A 92 -26.57 -31.26 -15.57
CA SER A 92 -27.45 -30.30 -16.25
C SER A 92 -28.35 -29.48 -15.32
N ASP A 93 -28.58 -29.94 -14.09
CA ASP A 93 -29.28 -29.20 -13.02
C ASP A 93 -28.33 -28.34 -12.17
N SER A 94 -27.08 -28.16 -12.60
CA SER A 94 -26.00 -27.48 -11.89
C SER A 94 -25.49 -28.18 -10.62
N SER A 95 -26.01 -29.36 -10.26
CA SER A 95 -25.49 -30.13 -9.12
C SER A 95 -24.05 -30.57 -9.37
N ILE A 96 -23.18 -30.40 -8.37
CA ILE A 96 -21.78 -30.82 -8.45
C ILE A 96 -21.70 -32.34 -8.39
N VAL A 97 -20.96 -32.94 -9.32
CA VAL A 97 -20.60 -34.36 -9.26
C VAL A 97 -19.41 -34.50 -8.31
N ALA A 98 -19.66 -35.04 -7.12
CA ALA A 98 -18.63 -35.21 -6.09
C ALA A 98 -17.74 -36.45 -6.30
N THR A 99 -18.08 -37.34 -7.23
CA THR A 99 -17.28 -38.53 -7.57
C THR A 99 -16.10 -38.13 -8.45
N THR A 100 -14.91 -38.68 -8.16
CA THR A 100 -13.73 -38.51 -9.00
C THR A 100 -13.97 -39.09 -10.38
N ILE A 101 -13.70 -38.31 -11.42
CA ILE A 101 -13.83 -38.75 -12.81
C ILE A 101 -12.48 -39.32 -13.27
N PRO A 102 -12.44 -40.58 -13.76
CA PRO A 102 -11.22 -41.15 -14.32
C PRO A 102 -10.59 -40.24 -15.37
N GLY A 103 -9.28 -40.01 -15.27
CA GLY A 103 -8.50 -39.22 -16.23
C GLY A 103 -8.62 -37.69 -16.09
N LEU A 104 -9.53 -37.17 -15.25
CA LEU A 104 -9.81 -35.73 -15.14
C LEU A 104 -8.92 -35.01 -14.11
N SER A 105 -7.64 -34.80 -14.45
CA SER A 105 -6.70 -34.08 -13.59
C SER A 105 -5.58 -33.39 -14.38
N GLY A 106 -5.02 -32.30 -13.85
CA GLY A 106 -3.87 -31.60 -14.42
C GLY A 106 -4.21 -30.72 -15.63
N ALA A 107 -3.18 -30.24 -16.33
CA ALA A 107 -3.29 -29.31 -17.47
C ALA A 107 -3.87 -29.96 -18.73
N THR A 108 -3.58 -31.24 -18.93
CA THR A 108 -3.98 -32.03 -20.10
C THR A 108 -4.59 -33.36 -19.66
N PRO A 109 -5.83 -33.36 -19.12
CA PRO A 109 -6.53 -34.59 -18.78
C PRO A 109 -6.61 -35.55 -19.98
N THR A 110 -6.23 -36.82 -19.79
CA THR A 110 -6.28 -37.83 -20.86
C THR A 110 -7.19 -38.99 -20.49
N ALA A 111 -7.78 -39.64 -21.50
CA ALA A 111 -8.69 -40.77 -21.31
C ALA A 111 -9.83 -40.47 -20.31
N VAL A 112 -10.39 -39.25 -20.36
CA VAL A 112 -11.49 -38.82 -19.49
C VAL A 112 -12.74 -39.65 -19.80
N ASP A 113 -13.34 -40.25 -18.76
CA ASP A 113 -14.48 -41.15 -18.92
C ASP A 113 -15.63 -40.84 -17.94
N PHE A 114 -16.77 -40.42 -18.49
CA PHE A 114 -17.99 -40.11 -17.73
C PHE A 114 -19.00 -41.25 -17.69
N ARG A 115 -18.77 -42.37 -18.40
CA ARG A 115 -19.76 -43.44 -18.56
C ARG A 115 -20.19 -44.08 -17.23
N GLY A 116 -19.29 -44.10 -16.25
CA GLY A 116 -19.58 -44.59 -14.89
C GLY A 116 -20.62 -43.78 -14.11
N LEU A 117 -20.97 -42.58 -14.57
CA LEU A 117 -22.00 -41.74 -13.94
C LEU A 117 -23.42 -42.04 -14.44
N GLY A 118 -23.56 -42.85 -15.50
CA GLY A 118 -24.84 -43.13 -16.16
C GLY A 118 -25.18 -42.15 -17.29
N ALA A 119 -26.30 -42.41 -17.99
CA ALA A 119 -26.72 -41.62 -19.14
C ALA A 119 -27.06 -40.17 -18.75
N GLY A 120 -26.60 -39.20 -19.53
CA GLY A 120 -26.82 -37.77 -19.28
C GLY A 120 -25.73 -36.87 -19.88
N ALA A 121 -25.95 -35.55 -19.74
CA ALA A 121 -24.96 -34.52 -20.06
C ALA A 121 -24.22 -34.06 -18.79
N TYR A 122 -22.90 -33.95 -18.92
CA TYR A 122 -21.98 -33.51 -17.87
C TYR A 122 -21.17 -32.31 -18.36
N TYR A 123 -21.07 -31.29 -17.51
CA TYR A 123 -20.46 -30.01 -17.81
C TYR A 123 -19.20 -29.81 -16.96
N VAL A 124 -18.07 -29.56 -17.61
CA VAL A 124 -16.76 -29.45 -16.96
C VAL A 124 -16.26 -28.02 -17.05
N PHE A 125 -16.04 -27.40 -15.90
CA PHE A 125 -15.53 -26.04 -15.76
C PHE A 125 -14.06 -26.07 -15.32
N LEU A 126 -13.25 -25.20 -15.89
CA LEU A 126 -11.85 -25.00 -15.51
C LEU A 126 -11.71 -23.75 -14.63
N THR A 127 -11.02 -23.90 -13.51
CA THR A 127 -10.39 -22.79 -12.78
C THR A 127 -8.88 -22.96 -12.86
N ALA A 128 -8.17 -21.91 -13.29
CA ALA A 128 -6.70 -21.91 -13.35
C ALA A 128 -6.11 -20.74 -12.55
N THR A 129 -5.20 -21.03 -11.63
CA THR A 129 -4.64 -20.06 -10.68
C THR A 129 -3.12 -20.15 -10.64
N GLN A 130 -2.39 -19.05 -10.45
CA GLN A 130 -0.93 -19.10 -10.27
C GLN A 130 -0.59 -18.97 -8.78
N THR A 131 -0.15 -20.06 -8.13
CA THR A 131 0.30 -20.01 -6.73
C THR A 131 1.49 -19.07 -6.57
N GLY A 132 1.37 -18.06 -5.68
CA GLY A 132 2.40 -17.06 -5.42
C GLY A 132 2.53 -15.94 -6.46
N GLY A 133 1.70 -15.93 -7.50
CA GLY A 133 1.72 -14.92 -8.57
C GLY A 133 0.71 -13.77 -8.36
N ALA A 134 0.96 -12.64 -9.04
CA ALA A 134 0.07 -11.47 -9.04
C ALA A 134 -1.02 -11.52 -10.14
N LEU A 135 -1.17 -12.65 -10.84
CA LEU A 135 -2.13 -12.80 -11.93
C LEU A 135 -3.53 -13.11 -11.43
N THR A 136 -4.53 -12.45 -12.00
CA THR A 136 -5.94 -12.77 -11.73
C THR A 136 -6.27 -14.19 -12.21
N PRO A 137 -6.94 -15.04 -11.40
CA PRO A 137 -7.30 -16.41 -11.79
C PRO A 137 -8.25 -16.46 -12.99
N TYR A 138 -8.09 -17.46 -13.84
CA TYR A 138 -9.04 -17.78 -14.91
C TYR A 138 -10.17 -18.66 -14.35
N ASN A 139 -11.41 -18.29 -14.62
CA ASN A 139 -12.58 -19.14 -14.37
C ASN A 139 -13.36 -19.26 -15.68
N ALA A 140 -13.50 -20.49 -16.18
CA ALA A 140 -14.24 -20.76 -17.40
C ALA A 140 -15.71 -20.34 -17.22
N SER A 141 -16.19 -19.45 -18.08
CA SER A 141 -17.62 -19.13 -18.16
C SER A 141 -18.37 -20.19 -18.95
N THR A 142 -17.81 -20.65 -20.09
CA THR A 142 -18.35 -21.76 -20.89
C THR A 142 -17.72 -23.10 -20.50
N PRO A 143 -18.52 -24.13 -20.17
CA PRO A 143 -17.99 -25.45 -19.86
C PRO A 143 -17.67 -26.28 -21.12
N LEU A 144 -16.91 -27.35 -20.92
CA LEU A 144 -16.86 -28.48 -21.84
C LEU A 144 -18.05 -29.41 -21.58
N GLU A 145 -18.67 -29.94 -22.63
CA GLU A 145 -19.84 -30.83 -22.51
C GLU A 145 -19.48 -32.28 -22.89
N PHE A 146 -19.85 -33.21 -22.03
CA PHE A 146 -19.70 -34.65 -22.24
C PHE A 146 -21.07 -35.33 -22.19
N ILE A 147 -21.41 -36.05 -23.24
CA ILE A 147 -22.71 -36.71 -23.41
C ILE A 147 -22.52 -38.22 -23.32
N VAL A 148 -23.20 -38.84 -22.35
CA VAL A 148 -23.24 -40.30 -22.18
C VAL A 148 -24.64 -40.79 -22.56
N GLY A 149 -24.73 -41.62 -23.61
CA GLY A 149 -26.01 -42.16 -24.09
C GLY A 149 -26.88 -41.15 -24.85
N ASN A 150 -28.12 -41.53 -25.14
CA ASN A 150 -29.07 -40.67 -25.85
C ASN A 150 -29.73 -39.68 -24.89
N ILE A 151 -29.70 -38.40 -25.25
CA ILE A 151 -30.38 -37.31 -24.54
C ILE A 151 -31.72 -37.05 -25.24
N GLY A 152 -32.83 -37.11 -24.50
CA GLY A 152 -34.18 -37.18 -25.08
C GLY A 152 -34.90 -35.84 -25.31
N ASN A 153 -34.43 -34.73 -24.72
CA ASN A 153 -35.05 -33.42 -24.86
C ASN A 153 -34.15 -32.44 -25.63
N THR A 154 -34.75 -31.52 -26.39
CA THR A 154 -34.05 -30.39 -27.01
C THR A 154 -34.34 -29.13 -26.21
N LEU A 155 -33.30 -28.46 -25.72
CA LEU A 155 -33.41 -27.14 -25.12
C LEU A 155 -33.43 -26.09 -26.21
N VAL A 156 -34.45 -25.23 -26.24
CA VAL A 156 -34.52 -24.08 -27.14
C VAL A 156 -34.70 -22.82 -26.31
N CYS A 157 -33.83 -21.83 -26.50
CA CYS A 157 -33.97 -20.52 -25.87
C CYS A 157 -34.18 -19.43 -26.93
N ASP A 158 -34.94 -18.39 -26.58
CA ASP A 158 -35.12 -17.20 -27.40
C ASP A 158 -34.80 -15.94 -26.57
N PRO A 159 -33.51 -15.63 -26.35
CA PRO A 159 -33.14 -14.51 -25.50
C PRO A 159 -33.68 -13.19 -26.08
N LYS A 160 -34.22 -12.33 -25.22
CA LYS A 160 -34.80 -11.02 -25.58
C LYS A 160 -34.37 -9.91 -24.62
N LEU A 161 -34.38 -8.69 -25.14
CA LEU A 161 -34.27 -7.42 -24.44
C LEU A 161 -35.67 -6.83 -24.27
N ASN A 162 -35.99 -6.30 -23.09
CA ASN A 162 -37.28 -5.69 -22.77
C ASN A 162 -38.46 -6.55 -23.28
N ALA A 163 -38.39 -7.85 -22.98
CA ALA A 163 -39.31 -8.91 -23.37
C ALA A 163 -39.33 -9.32 -24.87
N THR A 164 -39.15 -8.41 -25.83
CA THR A 164 -39.38 -8.73 -27.26
C THR A 164 -38.25 -8.38 -28.23
N LEU A 165 -37.31 -7.52 -27.82
CA LEU A 165 -36.29 -6.97 -28.70
C LEU A 165 -35.05 -7.85 -28.76
N THR A 166 -34.27 -7.78 -29.85
CA THR A 166 -32.91 -8.36 -29.92
C THR A 166 -31.83 -7.28 -29.98
N SER A 167 -32.23 -6.02 -30.17
CA SER A 167 -31.37 -4.86 -30.02
C SER A 167 -32.12 -3.67 -29.41
N VAL A 168 -31.40 -2.83 -28.65
CA VAL A 168 -31.96 -1.58 -28.09
C VAL A 168 -30.86 -0.52 -27.94
N THR A 169 -31.24 0.73 -28.15
CA THR A 169 -30.39 1.88 -27.82
C THR A 169 -30.89 2.50 -26.51
N VAL A 170 -29.98 2.67 -25.54
CA VAL A 170 -30.29 3.22 -24.22
C VAL A 170 -29.55 4.55 -24.06
N ASN A 171 -30.31 5.62 -23.83
CA ASN A 171 -29.79 6.96 -23.51
C ASN A 171 -29.73 7.17 -21.98
N GLN A 172 -29.15 8.28 -21.55
CA GLN A 172 -28.91 8.57 -20.13
C GLN A 172 -30.19 8.47 -19.26
N ASN A 173 -31.33 8.92 -19.80
CA ASN A 173 -32.62 8.97 -19.12
C ASN A 173 -33.44 7.68 -19.26
N ASP A 174 -33.03 6.77 -20.14
CA ASP A 174 -33.76 5.52 -20.36
C ASP A 174 -33.47 4.53 -19.24
N ASN A 175 -34.41 3.62 -18.94
CA ASN A 175 -34.16 2.53 -18.01
C ASN A 175 -33.13 1.54 -18.59
N ASN A 176 -32.36 0.87 -17.71
CA ASN A 176 -31.47 -0.22 -18.15
C ASN A 176 -32.31 -1.32 -18.83
N ALA A 177 -31.79 -1.87 -19.93
CA ALA A 177 -32.48 -2.90 -20.68
C ALA A 177 -32.64 -4.18 -19.84
N ALA A 178 -33.86 -4.70 -19.73
CA ALA A 178 -34.13 -6.00 -19.13
C ALA A 178 -33.71 -7.10 -20.11
N VAL A 179 -33.08 -8.16 -19.61
CA VAL A 179 -32.64 -9.32 -20.39
C VAL A 179 -33.44 -10.53 -19.92
N THR A 180 -33.96 -11.33 -20.84
CA THR A 180 -34.71 -12.57 -20.57
C THR A 180 -34.23 -13.69 -21.47
N ALA A 181 -34.05 -14.91 -20.97
CA ALA A 181 -33.53 -16.07 -21.71
C ALA A 181 -34.59 -16.83 -22.53
N ASN A 182 -35.83 -16.88 -22.05
CA ASN A 182 -36.97 -17.58 -22.66
C ASN A 182 -36.66 -19.01 -23.14
N CYS A 183 -36.14 -19.85 -22.24
CA CYS A 183 -35.83 -21.26 -22.53
C CYS A 183 -37.02 -22.19 -22.32
N SER A 184 -37.22 -23.14 -23.24
CA SER A 184 -38.19 -24.23 -23.14
C SER A 184 -37.51 -25.59 -23.44
N PRO A 185 -37.57 -26.58 -22.51
CA PRO A 185 -38.01 -26.42 -21.12
C PRO A 185 -37.14 -25.41 -20.37
N ALA A 186 -37.58 -24.95 -19.20
CA ALA A 186 -36.80 -24.01 -18.39
C ALA A 186 -35.41 -24.61 -18.09
N ALA A 187 -34.36 -23.83 -18.35
CA ALA A 187 -32.99 -24.28 -18.12
C ALA A 187 -32.68 -24.29 -16.61
N GLY A 188 -31.87 -25.27 -16.19
CA GLY A 188 -31.32 -25.38 -14.84
C GLY A 188 -30.07 -24.53 -14.62
N SER A 189 -29.45 -24.04 -15.70
CA SER A 189 -28.32 -23.10 -15.67
C SER A 189 -28.44 -22.06 -16.77
N TYR A 190 -28.07 -20.82 -16.45
CA TYR A 190 -27.99 -19.69 -17.38
C TYR A 190 -26.64 -19.00 -17.17
N VAL A 191 -25.78 -19.08 -18.19
CA VAL A 191 -24.51 -18.38 -18.23
C VAL A 191 -24.59 -17.31 -19.30
N TRP A 192 -24.41 -16.07 -18.89
CA TRP A 192 -24.34 -14.94 -19.80
C TRP A 192 -22.89 -14.47 -19.96
N THR A 193 -22.48 -14.21 -21.20
CA THR A 193 -21.22 -13.54 -21.49
C THR A 193 -21.49 -12.25 -22.25
N ALA A 194 -20.59 -11.27 -22.11
CA ALA A 194 -20.76 -9.99 -22.76
C ALA A 194 -19.45 -9.48 -23.35
N THR A 195 -19.54 -8.77 -24.47
CA THR A 195 -18.46 -7.95 -25.00
C THR A 195 -18.89 -6.50 -25.11
N LYS A 196 -18.00 -5.56 -24.79
CA LYS A 196 -18.16 -4.13 -25.06
C LYS A 196 -17.23 -3.75 -26.20
N ASN A 197 -17.79 -3.24 -27.30
CA ASN A 197 -17.05 -2.89 -28.51
C ASN A 197 -16.10 -4.02 -28.99
N GLY A 198 -16.54 -5.27 -28.87
CA GLY A 198 -15.77 -6.45 -29.25
C GLY A 198 -14.82 -7.00 -28.17
N VAL A 199 -14.64 -6.31 -27.05
CA VAL A 199 -13.77 -6.75 -25.94
C VAL A 199 -14.60 -7.42 -24.85
N ALA A 200 -14.20 -8.61 -24.37
CA ALA A 200 -14.88 -9.30 -23.28
C ALA A 200 -15.01 -8.42 -22.03
N THR A 201 -16.20 -8.37 -21.42
CA THR A 201 -16.48 -7.49 -20.29
C THR A 201 -17.44 -8.15 -19.29
N VAL A 202 -17.22 -7.88 -18.01
CA VAL A 202 -18.10 -8.35 -16.93
C VAL A 202 -19.12 -7.25 -16.63
N ILE A 203 -20.40 -7.61 -16.63
CA ILE A 203 -21.51 -6.65 -16.44
C ILE A 203 -22.24 -7.01 -15.15
N GLY A 204 -22.25 -6.07 -14.19
CA GLY A 204 -22.97 -6.24 -12.94
C GLY A 204 -24.46 -6.50 -13.17
N GLY A 205 -24.99 -7.56 -12.56
CA GLY A 205 -26.41 -7.91 -12.64
C GLY A 205 -26.83 -8.70 -13.89
N LEU A 206 -25.90 -9.11 -14.76
CA LEU A 206 -26.20 -9.98 -15.90
C LEU A 206 -26.14 -11.46 -15.45
N SER A 207 -27.27 -12.06 -15.10
CA SER A 207 -27.34 -13.45 -14.62
C SER A 207 -28.76 -14.03 -14.68
N GLY A 208 -28.86 -15.36 -14.61
CA GLY A 208 -30.15 -16.06 -14.47
C GLY A 208 -31.04 -16.04 -15.72
N ALA A 209 -32.31 -16.46 -15.54
CA ALA A 209 -33.30 -16.52 -16.61
C ALA A 209 -33.83 -15.13 -17.01
N ALA A 210 -33.83 -14.18 -16.10
CA ALA A 210 -34.22 -12.80 -16.32
C ALA A 210 -33.47 -11.84 -15.38
N SER A 211 -32.97 -10.71 -15.89
CA SER A 211 -32.31 -9.68 -15.07
C SER A 211 -32.34 -8.29 -15.73
N THR A 212 -31.90 -7.25 -15.01
CA THR A 212 -31.76 -5.88 -15.52
C THR A 212 -30.32 -5.39 -15.28
N PRO A 213 -29.35 -5.79 -16.13
CA PRO A 213 -27.94 -5.48 -15.95
C PRO A 213 -27.64 -3.98 -16.04
N ASP A 214 -26.68 -3.49 -15.25
CA ASP A 214 -26.31 -2.07 -15.23
C ASP A 214 -25.31 -1.70 -16.34
N LEU A 215 -25.83 -1.60 -17.57
CA LEU A 215 -25.05 -1.28 -18.77
C LEU A 215 -24.67 0.20 -18.87
N LYS A 216 -25.48 1.11 -18.32
CA LYS A 216 -25.23 2.55 -18.41
C LYS A 216 -24.02 2.99 -17.60
N SER A 217 -23.80 2.43 -16.41
CA SER A 217 -22.64 2.80 -15.58
C SER A 217 -21.30 2.31 -16.16
N MET A 218 -21.35 1.37 -17.12
CA MET A 218 -20.21 0.89 -17.88
C MET A 218 -19.78 1.87 -19.00
N GLY A 219 -20.56 2.93 -19.25
CA GLY A 219 -20.28 3.99 -20.22
C GLY A 219 -20.71 3.68 -21.65
N ALA A 220 -20.55 4.66 -22.54
CA ALA A 220 -20.97 4.55 -23.95
C ALA A 220 -20.28 3.39 -24.69
N GLY A 221 -21.00 2.78 -25.63
CA GLY A 221 -20.51 1.69 -26.47
C GLY A 221 -21.59 0.69 -26.86
N VAL A 222 -21.20 -0.29 -27.67
CA VAL A 222 -22.05 -1.39 -28.13
C VAL A 222 -21.73 -2.63 -27.29
N TYR A 223 -22.74 -3.16 -26.62
CA TYR A 223 -22.65 -4.34 -25.77
C TYR A 223 -23.33 -5.53 -26.47
N ASN A 224 -22.59 -6.60 -26.71
CA ASN A 224 -23.09 -7.84 -27.27
C ASN A 224 -23.22 -8.89 -26.17
N LEU A 225 -24.43 -9.38 -25.90
CA LEU A 225 -24.71 -10.34 -24.85
C LEU A 225 -25.03 -11.71 -25.46
N TYR A 226 -24.36 -12.76 -24.99
CA TYR A 226 -24.58 -14.14 -25.42
C TYR A 226 -25.06 -14.98 -24.24
N LEU A 227 -25.94 -15.94 -24.54
CA LEU A 227 -26.48 -16.89 -23.57
C LEU A 227 -25.98 -18.29 -23.87
N TYR A 228 -25.54 -18.97 -22.82
CA TYR A 228 -25.33 -20.42 -22.77
C TYR A 228 -26.24 -20.99 -21.68
N ALA A 229 -27.09 -21.96 -22.03
CA ALA A 229 -28.09 -22.52 -21.13
C ALA A 229 -28.06 -24.05 -21.16
N THR A 230 -28.34 -24.68 -20.03
CA THR A 230 -28.40 -26.15 -19.90
C THR A 230 -29.64 -26.58 -19.13
N ALA A 231 -30.26 -27.69 -19.55
CA ALA A 231 -31.47 -28.22 -18.94
C ALA A 231 -31.35 -29.73 -18.72
N THR A 232 -31.99 -30.24 -17.69
CA THR A 232 -31.93 -31.67 -17.34
C THR A 232 -32.42 -32.54 -18.50
N GLY A 233 -31.55 -33.45 -18.93
CA GLY A 233 -31.88 -34.36 -20.03
C GLY A 233 -31.98 -33.70 -21.41
N SER A 234 -31.35 -32.53 -21.59
CA SER A 234 -31.17 -31.85 -22.88
C SER A 234 -29.69 -31.57 -23.18
N GLN A 235 -29.35 -31.43 -24.47
CA GLN A 235 -28.09 -30.78 -24.87
C GLN A 235 -28.12 -29.30 -24.48
N HIS A 236 -26.93 -28.70 -24.32
CA HIS A 236 -26.85 -27.26 -24.12
C HIS A 236 -27.46 -26.48 -25.29
N TRP A 237 -27.90 -25.26 -25.00
CA TRP A 237 -28.27 -24.29 -26.01
C TRP A 237 -27.34 -23.08 -25.88
N GLN A 238 -26.80 -22.62 -27.00
CA GLN A 238 -25.95 -21.42 -27.04
C GLN A 238 -26.44 -20.49 -28.14
N SER A 239 -26.53 -19.19 -27.82
CA SER A 239 -26.90 -18.17 -28.80
C SER A 239 -25.82 -18.04 -29.88
N SER A 240 -26.20 -18.17 -31.14
CA SER A 240 -25.33 -17.90 -32.29
C SER A 240 -25.24 -16.41 -32.64
N THR A 241 -26.25 -15.62 -32.26
CA THR A 241 -26.31 -14.17 -32.44
C THR A 241 -26.47 -13.46 -31.09
N PRO A 242 -25.75 -12.36 -30.84
CA PRO A 242 -25.88 -11.64 -29.58
C PRO A 242 -27.16 -10.81 -29.50
N LEU A 243 -27.59 -10.53 -28.27
CA LEU A 243 -28.41 -9.34 -27.98
C LEU A 243 -27.53 -8.10 -28.03
N VAL A 244 -27.98 -7.04 -28.70
CA VAL A 244 -27.18 -5.83 -28.92
C VAL A 244 -27.75 -4.66 -28.12
N VAL A 245 -27.03 -4.19 -27.11
CA VAL A 245 -27.39 -2.96 -26.39
C VAL A 245 -26.41 -1.84 -26.76
N THR A 246 -26.89 -0.78 -27.39
CA THR A 246 -26.08 0.42 -27.66
C THR A 246 -26.34 1.43 -26.55
N VAL A 247 -25.35 1.67 -25.70
CA VAL A 247 -25.39 2.80 -24.77
C VAL A 247 -24.86 4.01 -25.51
N ASN A 248 -25.74 4.94 -25.83
CA ASN A 248 -25.33 6.18 -26.48
C ASN A 248 -24.50 7.01 -25.49
N GLY A 249 -23.32 7.43 -25.93
CA GLY A 249 -22.68 8.61 -25.35
C GLY A 249 -23.49 9.84 -25.75
N THR A 250 -23.46 10.89 -24.96
CA THR A 250 -24.10 12.15 -25.29
C THR A 250 -23.56 12.62 -26.65
N SER A 251 -24.35 12.51 -27.71
CA SER A 251 -24.13 13.29 -28.93
C SER A 251 -24.48 14.73 -28.60
N ILE A 252 -23.52 15.44 -28.02
CA ILE A 252 -23.47 16.89 -28.14
C ILE A 252 -23.14 17.17 -29.60
N THR A 253 -24.05 17.80 -30.34
CA THR A 253 -23.60 18.75 -31.37
C THR A 253 -22.68 19.71 -30.65
N LEU A 254 -21.39 19.55 -30.84
CA LEU A 254 -20.42 20.44 -30.24
C LEU A 254 -20.68 21.83 -30.83
N ALA A 255 -20.81 22.84 -29.97
CA ALA A 255 -20.77 24.21 -30.43
C ALA A 255 -19.33 24.56 -30.79
N VAL A 256 -19.13 25.33 -31.85
CA VAL A 256 -17.87 26.07 -31.94
C VAL A 256 -17.82 26.96 -30.68
N ASP A 257 -16.74 26.88 -29.91
CA ASP A 257 -16.55 27.72 -28.73
C ASP A 257 -15.38 28.64 -28.97
N CYS A 258 -15.64 29.94 -29.01
CA CYS A 258 -14.62 30.96 -29.27
C CYS A 258 -14.51 31.94 -28.12
N ASN A 259 -13.28 32.34 -27.84
CA ASN A 259 -12.99 33.40 -26.88
C ASN A 259 -12.08 34.45 -27.54
N PRO A 260 -12.60 35.29 -28.44
CA PRO A 260 -11.77 36.23 -29.15
C PRO A 260 -11.08 37.20 -28.18
N LYS A 261 -9.81 37.52 -28.42
CA LYS A 261 -8.98 38.37 -27.56
C LYS A 261 -8.10 39.32 -28.36
N ILE A 262 -7.82 40.47 -27.76
CA ILE A 262 -6.77 41.40 -28.18
C ILE A 262 -5.49 41.03 -27.42
N ASN A 263 -4.37 40.90 -28.14
CA ASN A 263 -3.06 40.52 -27.61
C ASN A 263 -3.10 39.29 -26.68
N GLY A 264 -3.94 38.31 -27.04
CA GLY A 264 -4.05 37.02 -26.34
C GLY A 264 -4.92 37.00 -25.09
N SER A 265 -5.26 38.14 -24.47
CA SER A 265 -6.01 38.13 -23.19
C SER A 265 -7.03 39.26 -22.97
N LEU A 266 -6.90 40.38 -23.71
CA LEU A 266 -7.70 41.58 -23.48
C LEU A 266 -9.03 41.55 -24.24
N ASN A 267 -10.08 42.13 -23.64
CA ASN A 267 -11.36 42.40 -24.33
C ASN A 267 -11.46 43.85 -24.82
N SER A 268 -10.59 44.73 -24.33
CA SER A 268 -10.52 46.12 -24.75
C SER A 268 -9.09 46.67 -24.75
N LEU A 269 -8.78 47.61 -25.63
CA LEU A 269 -7.45 48.23 -25.74
C LEU A 269 -7.53 49.68 -26.25
N THR A 270 -6.87 50.62 -25.58
CA THR A 270 -6.67 51.97 -26.13
C THR A 270 -5.34 52.04 -26.89
N LEU A 271 -5.36 52.57 -28.10
CA LEU A 271 -4.21 52.74 -28.99
C LEU A 271 -3.93 54.23 -29.18
N THR A 272 -2.66 54.58 -29.22
CA THR A 272 -2.15 55.92 -29.55
C THR A 272 -1.38 55.89 -30.87
N SER A 273 -0.92 57.05 -31.35
CA SER A 273 -0.17 57.21 -32.61
C SER A 273 1.14 56.44 -32.64
N ALA A 274 1.65 56.02 -31.47
CA ALA A 274 2.84 55.20 -31.31
C ALA A 274 2.55 53.71 -31.03
N SER A 275 1.27 53.31 -30.94
CA SER A 275 0.91 51.95 -30.58
C SER A 275 1.12 50.97 -31.75
N ALA A 276 1.73 49.83 -31.47
CA ALA A 276 1.89 48.74 -32.43
C ALA A 276 0.53 48.11 -32.79
N ASN A 277 0.45 47.49 -33.99
CA ASN A 277 -0.77 46.84 -34.46
C ASN A 277 -1.16 45.68 -33.53
N PRO A 278 -2.34 45.73 -32.87
CA PRO A 278 -2.74 44.71 -31.92
C PRO A 278 -3.01 43.37 -32.60
N LEU A 279 -2.64 42.27 -31.94
CA LEU A 279 -3.04 40.93 -32.35
C LEU A 279 -4.51 40.71 -32.00
N ILE A 280 -5.33 40.41 -32.99
CA ILE A 280 -6.71 39.97 -32.82
C ILE A 280 -6.75 38.46 -33.04
N SER A 281 -7.11 37.72 -32.00
CA SER A 281 -7.16 36.26 -31.99
C SER A 281 -8.58 35.78 -31.82
N ALA A 282 -8.97 34.73 -32.55
CA ALA A 282 -10.30 34.12 -32.46
C ALA A 282 -10.44 33.14 -31.28
N ASN A 283 -9.36 32.42 -30.97
CA ASN A 283 -9.29 31.37 -29.92
C ASN A 283 -10.50 30.43 -29.93
N CYS A 284 -10.75 29.78 -31.07
CA CYS A 284 -11.87 28.86 -31.22
C CYS A 284 -11.46 27.39 -31.06
N LEU A 285 -12.38 26.59 -30.51
CA LEU A 285 -12.35 25.13 -30.53
C LEU A 285 -13.56 24.62 -31.34
N PRO A 286 -13.35 23.76 -32.34
CA PRO A 286 -12.06 23.30 -32.88
C PRO A 286 -11.33 24.39 -33.67
N ALA A 287 -10.00 24.34 -33.69
CA ALA A 287 -9.15 25.35 -34.34
C ALA A 287 -9.31 25.42 -35.88
N SER A 288 -9.91 24.39 -36.50
CA SER A 288 -10.17 24.28 -37.94
C SER A 288 -11.46 24.98 -38.41
N SER A 289 -11.89 26.03 -37.71
CA SER A 289 -13.09 26.81 -38.04
C SER A 289 -12.85 27.77 -39.22
N THR A 290 -13.91 28.13 -39.93
CA THR A 290 -13.92 29.27 -40.87
C THR A 290 -14.26 30.54 -40.09
N TYR A 291 -13.38 31.55 -40.14
CA TYR A 291 -13.48 32.79 -39.36
C TYR A 291 -13.91 33.97 -40.22
N THR A 292 -15.02 34.61 -39.87
CA THR A 292 -15.51 35.84 -40.51
C THR A 292 -15.54 36.97 -39.48
N TRP A 293 -14.76 38.03 -39.71
CA TRP A 293 -14.68 39.18 -38.82
C TRP A 293 -15.45 40.38 -39.40
N SER A 294 -16.06 41.16 -38.53
CA SER A 294 -16.68 42.45 -38.87
C SER A 294 -16.38 43.49 -37.80
N ALA A 295 -16.40 44.78 -38.15
CA ALA A 295 -16.14 45.86 -37.20
C ALA A 295 -17.06 47.06 -37.44
N THR A 296 -17.31 47.80 -36.37
CA THR A 296 -17.96 49.12 -36.43
C THR A 296 -17.05 50.15 -35.77
N ARG A 297 -17.04 51.40 -36.27
CA ARG A 297 -16.39 52.55 -35.65
C ARG A 297 -17.46 53.53 -35.20
N ASN A 298 -17.52 53.81 -33.90
CA ASN A 298 -18.54 54.66 -33.28
C ASN A 298 -19.98 54.27 -33.70
N GLY A 299 -20.23 52.98 -33.88
CA GLY A 299 -21.53 52.43 -34.31
C GLY A 299 -21.74 52.27 -35.82
N THR A 300 -20.88 52.83 -36.67
CA THR A 300 -20.99 52.69 -38.15
C THR A 300 -20.10 51.55 -38.67
N PRO A 301 -20.59 50.64 -39.54
CA PRO A 301 -19.76 49.57 -40.12
C PRO A 301 -18.50 50.11 -40.81
N VAL A 302 -17.36 49.44 -40.59
CA VAL A 302 -16.07 49.82 -41.18
C VAL A 302 -15.29 48.58 -41.61
N THR A 303 -14.64 48.66 -42.77
CA THR A 303 -13.72 47.62 -43.24
C THR A 303 -12.36 47.82 -42.58
N VAL A 304 -11.85 46.78 -41.90
CA VAL A 304 -10.54 46.79 -41.26
C VAL A 304 -9.59 45.93 -42.11
N PRO A 305 -8.61 46.54 -42.82
CA PRO A 305 -7.67 45.79 -43.63
C PRO A 305 -6.89 44.76 -42.79
N ASN A 306 -6.69 43.57 -43.36
CA ASN A 306 -5.97 42.44 -42.76
C ASN A 306 -6.61 41.79 -41.53
N LEU A 307 -7.84 42.16 -41.13
CA LEU A 307 -8.59 41.47 -40.08
C LEU A 307 -9.22 40.18 -40.65
N THR A 308 -8.44 39.11 -40.73
CA THR A 308 -8.84 37.83 -41.35
C THR A 308 -8.23 36.64 -40.61
N GLY A 309 -8.82 35.45 -40.79
CA GLY A 309 -8.29 34.20 -40.22
C GLY A 309 -8.40 34.10 -38.69
N ALA A 310 -7.69 33.13 -38.11
CA ALA A 310 -7.71 32.87 -36.68
C ALA A 310 -6.92 33.91 -35.86
N ASN A 311 -5.90 34.52 -36.46
CA ASN A 311 -5.00 35.49 -35.84
C ASN A 311 -4.59 36.53 -36.88
N SER A 312 -4.68 37.82 -36.55
CA SER A 312 -4.25 38.92 -37.42
C SER A 312 -3.79 40.16 -36.65
N ASN A 313 -2.96 41.01 -37.27
CA ASN A 313 -2.46 42.27 -36.68
C ASN A 313 -2.93 43.50 -37.49
N PRO A 314 -4.24 43.81 -37.51
CA PRO A 314 -4.77 44.96 -38.25
C PRO A 314 -4.29 46.30 -37.68
N ASN A 315 -4.11 47.30 -38.55
CA ASN A 315 -3.70 48.64 -38.17
C ASN A 315 -4.90 49.55 -37.89
N PHE A 316 -5.40 49.53 -36.65
CA PHE A 316 -6.50 50.40 -36.23
C PHE A 316 -6.12 51.88 -36.12
N VAL A 317 -4.85 52.21 -35.87
CA VAL A 317 -4.37 53.59 -35.73
C VAL A 317 -4.51 54.34 -37.06
N ALA A 318 -4.18 53.69 -38.18
CA ALA A 318 -4.32 54.25 -39.52
C ALA A 318 -5.78 54.50 -39.94
N LEU A 319 -6.75 53.87 -39.26
CA LEU A 319 -8.18 54.09 -39.51
C LEU A 319 -8.69 55.37 -38.81
N GLY A 320 -7.91 55.96 -37.89
CA GLY A 320 -8.20 57.23 -37.21
C GLY A 320 -8.87 57.06 -35.84
N THR A 321 -9.01 58.19 -35.11
CA THR A 321 -9.48 58.23 -33.72
C THR A 321 -10.93 57.75 -33.53
N GLY A 322 -11.22 57.14 -32.39
CA GLY A 322 -12.57 56.64 -32.06
C GLY A 322 -12.59 55.20 -31.57
N THR A 323 -13.78 54.70 -31.26
CA THR A 323 -13.97 53.36 -30.68
C THR A 323 -14.43 52.37 -31.74
N TYR A 324 -13.70 51.27 -31.87
CA TYR A 324 -13.95 50.16 -32.76
C TYR A 324 -14.50 48.98 -31.98
N LEU A 325 -15.66 48.46 -32.38
CA LEU A 325 -16.23 47.23 -31.86
C LEU A 325 -16.06 46.13 -32.91
N VAL A 326 -15.36 45.06 -32.54
CA VAL A 326 -14.98 43.97 -33.45
C VAL A 326 -15.73 42.68 -33.07
N TYR A 327 -16.35 42.06 -34.07
CA TYR A 327 -17.19 40.87 -33.93
C TYR A 327 -16.62 39.71 -34.77
N LEU A 328 -16.72 38.50 -34.25
CA LEU A 328 -16.37 37.24 -34.91
C LEU A 328 -17.61 36.36 -35.10
N ASN A 329 -17.73 35.79 -36.30
CA ASN A 329 -18.55 34.63 -36.61
C ASN A 329 -17.62 33.46 -37.00
N ALA A 330 -17.82 32.29 -36.37
CA ALA A 330 -17.02 31.09 -36.61
C ALA A 330 -17.92 29.88 -36.94
N THR A 331 -17.59 29.17 -38.02
CA THR A 331 -18.35 28.00 -38.50
C THR A 331 -17.44 26.79 -38.72
N THR A 332 -17.91 25.59 -38.35
CA THR A 332 -17.23 24.31 -38.61
C THR A 332 -18.26 23.26 -39.03
N ASN A 333 -17.93 22.41 -40.01
CA ASN A 333 -18.83 21.35 -40.45
C ASN A 333 -19.12 20.35 -39.31
N GLY A 334 -20.39 20.10 -39.03
CA GLY A 334 -20.83 19.25 -37.91
C GLY A 334 -20.91 19.95 -36.54
N TYR A 335 -20.65 21.26 -36.46
CA TYR A 335 -20.78 22.09 -35.25
C TYR A 335 -21.83 23.18 -35.44
N THR A 336 -22.49 23.64 -34.37
CA THR A 336 -23.31 24.86 -34.44
C THR A 336 -22.42 26.10 -34.48
N ALA A 337 -22.73 27.05 -35.36
CA ALA A 337 -21.96 28.28 -35.55
C ALA A 337 -21.90 29.13 -34.27
N TRP A 338 -20.76 29.79 -34.04
CA TRP A 338 -20.55 30.70 -32.93
C TRP A 338 -20.53 32.14 -33.42
N ASN A 339 -21.23 33.02 -32.70
CA ASN A 339 -21.26 34.46 -32.95
C ASN A 339 -20.86 35.20 -31.69
N THR A 340 -20.04 36.24 -31.85
CA THR A 340 -19.65 37.11 -30.74
C THR A 340 -20.87 37.82 -30.17
N THR A 341 -21.15 37.59 -28.89
CA THR A 341 -22.21 38.30 -28.15
C THR A 341 -21.72 39.61 -27.53
N THR A 342 -20.41 39.68 -27.23
CA THR A 342 -19.75 40.86 -26.64
C THR A 342 -18.53 41.20 -27.48
N PRO A 343 -18.55 42.31 -28.25
CA PRO A 343 -17.44 42.64 -29.14
C PRO A 343 -16.15 43.00 -28.39
N LEU A 344 -15.02 42.87 -29.08
CA LEU A 344 -13.77 43.45 -28.64
C LEU A 344 -13.80 44.97 -28.86
N THR A 345 -13.33 45.74 -27.89
CA THR A 345 -13.41 47.22 -27.93
C THR A 345 -12.02 47.85 -28.06
N LEU A 346 -11.71 48.47 -29.20
CA LEU A 346 -10.46 49.24 -29.37
C LEU A 346 -10.74 50.74 -29.42
N THR A 347 -10.07 51.56 -28.63
CA THR A 347 -10.20 53.02 -28.68
C THR A 347 -8.92 53.64 -29.21
N VAL A 348 -8.95 54.33 -30.34
CA VAL A 348 -7.78 55.08 -30.83
C VAL A 348 -7.86 56.52 -30.31
N ASP A 349 -6.93 56.91 -29.45
CA ASP A 349 -6.81 58.24 -28.84
C ASP A 349 -5.38 58.79 -29.02
N ASN A 350 -5.25 59.90 -29.73
CA ASN A 350 -3.96 60.52 -30.07
C ASN A 350 -3.69 61.81 -29.27
N SER A 351 -4.30 61.99 -28.09
CA SER A 351 -4.00 63.11 -27.20
C SER A 351 -2.89 62.74 -26.18
N GLY A 352 -1.73 63.42 -26.22
CA GLY A 352 -0.56 63.07 -25.39
C GLY A 352 -0.42 63.87 -24.08
N ALA A 353 -0.14 63.17 -22.97
CA ALA A 353 0.55 63.64 -21.75
C ALA A 353 1.01 62.43 -20.90
N GLY A 354 2.20 62.51 -20.27
CA GLY A 354 3.01 61.38 -19.77
C GLY A 354 2.32 60.35 -18.85
N THR A 355 2.42 59.08 -19.23
CA THR A 355 1.84 57.94 -18.51
C THR A 355 2.77 57.41 -17.42
N ALA A 356 2.22 57.11 -16.25
CA ALA A 356 2.93 56.45 -15.17
C ALA A 356 3.28 55.00 -15.55
N LEU A 357 4.52 54.56 -15.30
CA LEU A 357 4.88 53.14 -15.38
C LEU A 357 4.13 52.40 -14.28
N ASN A 358 3.27 51.47 -14.65
CA ASN A 358 2.48 50.71 -13.68
C ASN A 358 2.98 49.26 -13.63
N CYS A 359 3.41 48.80 -12.45
CA CYS A 359 3.82 47.42 -12.24
C CYS A 359 2.99 46.77 -11.14
N ALA A 360 2.69 45.49 -11.31
CA ALA A 360 1.95 44.69 -10.34
C ALA A 360 2.77 43.45 -9.96
N PRO A 361 3.76 43.56 -9.06
CA PRO A 361 4.58 42.41 -8.69
C PRO A 361 3.75 41.32 -8.01
N ARG A 362 3.98 40.04 -8.34
CA ARG A 362 3.25 38.88 -7.81
C ARG A 362 4.13 37.65 -7.61
N LEU A 363 3.80 36.87 -6.57
CA LEU A 363 4.23 35.50 -6.30
C LEU A 363 3.25 34.51 -6.95
N ASN A 364 3.76 33.51 -7.66
CA ASN A 364 2.98 32.51 -8.40
C ASN A 364 1.86 33.14 -9.24
N GLY A 365 2.17 34.27 -9.87
CA GLY A 365 1.30 35.01 -10.79
C GLY A 365 0.14 35.80 -10.16
N THR A 366 -0.24 35.56 -8.90
CA THR A 366 -1.46 36.17 -8.31
C THR A 366 -1.32 36.69 -6.89
N SER A 367 -0.40 36.13 -6.09
CA SER A 367 -0.30 36.44 -4.66
C SER A 367 0.68 37.57 -4.36
N THR A 368 0.41 38.35 -3.31
CA THR A 368 1.38 39.32 -2.74
C THR A 368 2.03 38.80 -1.46
N ALA A 369 1.53 37.71 -0.90
CA ALA A 369 2.13 36.98 0.19
C ALA A 369 2.06 35.46 -0.02
N LEU A 370 3.06 34.72 0.43
CA LEU A 370 3.12 33.26 0.34
C LEU A 370 3.88 32.66 1.52
N THR A 371 3.49 31.46 1.95
CA THR A 371 4.28 30.64 2.89
C THR A 371 4.72 29.37 2.20
N ILE A 372 6.01 29.06 2.27
CA ILE A 372 6.63 27.81 1.80
C ILE A 372 7.41 27.16 2.94
N THR A 373 7.90 25.94 2.75
CA THR A 373 8.79 25.28 3.71
C THR A 373 10.21 25.16 3.14
N THR A 374 11.20 24.87 3.97
CA THR A 374 12.58 24.58 3.52
C THR A 374 12.69 23.36 2.58
N ALA A 375 11.63 22.56 2.45
CA ALA A 375 11.53 21.44 1.51
C ALA A 375 10.47 21.65 0.40
N GLY A 376 9.80 22.80 0.39
CA GLY A 376 8.74 23.14 -0.55
C GLY A 376 9.27 23.75 -1.85
N PRO A 377 8.44 23.84 -2.90
CA PRO A 377 8.85 24.46 -4.16
C PRO A 377 9.07 25.97 -4.00
N ASN A 378 10.14 26.48 -4.62
CA ASN A 378 10.40 27.92 -4.70
C ASN A 378 9.33 28.64 -5.56
N PRO A 379 8.91 29.86 -5.18
CA PRO A 379 7.88 30.58 -5.90
C PRO A 379 8.39 31.26 -7.17
N THR A 380 7.50 31.42 -8.15
CA THR A 380 7.75 32.30 -9.29
C THR A 380 7.45 33.75 -8.91
N LEU A 381 8.40 34.65 -9.15
CA LEU A 381 8.22 36.09 -9.03
C LEU A 381 7.99 36.70 -10.39
N THR A 382 7.03 37.62 -10.49
CA THR A 382 6.70 38.36 -11.72
C THR A 382 6.56 39.83 -11.43
N ALA A 383 7.07 40.71 -12.29
CA ALA A 383 7.06 42.17 -12.11
C ALA A 383 5.75 42.82 -12.56
N GLY A 384 5.11 42.29 -13.61
CA GLY A 384 3.81 42.75 -14.10
C GLY A 384 3.81 44.21 -14.58
N CYS A 385 4.92 44.72 -15.12
CA CYS A 385 5.04 46.09 -15.61
C CYS A 385 4.37 46.32 -16.97
N VAL A 386 3.80 47.51 -17.14
CA VAL A 386 3.28 48.03 -18.40
C VAL A 386 3.95 49.36 -18.71
N PRO A 387 4.77 49.46 -19.78
CA PRO A 387 5.06 48.43 -20.77
C PRO A 387 5.93 47.29 -20.20
N SER A 388 5.80 46.09 -20.75
CA SER A 388 6.54 44.89 -20.33
C SER A 388 8.04 44.95 -20.62
N ALA A 389 8.46 45.87 -21.49
CA ALA A 389 9.87 46.15 -21.81
C ALA A 389 10.60 46.97 -20.72
N ALA A 390 9.96 47.21 -19.57
CA ALA A 390 10.61 47.90 -18.46
C ALA A 390 11.79 47.10 -17.91
N THR A 391 12.87 47.80 -17.58
CA THR A 391 14.01 47.22 -16.87
C THR A 391 13.63 47.04 -15.40
N ASN A 392 13.78 45.82 -14.86
CA ASN A 392 13.34 45.46 -13.51
C ASN A 392 14.54 45.21 -12.59
N THR A 393 14.52 45.82 -11.42
CA THR A 393 15.50 45.63 -10.34
C THR A 393 14.77 45.18 -9.09
N TRP A 394 15.20 44.04 -8.52
CA TRP A 394 14.61 43.48 -7.31
C TRP A 394 15.55 43.63 -6.12
N THR A 395 15.01 43.97 -4.96
CA THR A 395 15.75 43.98 -3.69
C THR A 395 15.03 43.13 -2.65
N VAL A 396 15.78 42.44 -1.80
CA VAL A 396 15.23 41.52 -0.79
C VAL A 396 15.86 41.80 0.56
N THR A 397 15.03 41.82 1.61
CA THR A 397 15.51 41.72 2.99
C THR A 397 15.00 40.43 3.63
N LYS A 398 15.87 39.75 4.37
CA LYS A 398 15.53 38.63 5.24
C LYS A 398 15.52 39.12 6.67
N ASN A 399 14.36 39.03 7.34
CA ASN A 399 14.17 39.51 8.72
C ASN A 399 14.69 40.95 8.94
N GLY A 400 14.55 41.82 7.93
CA GLY A 400 15.01 43.21 7.97
C GLY A 400 16.46 43.45 7.50
N THR A 401 17.27 42.43 7.29
CA THR A 401 18.64 42.56 6.76
C THR A 401 18.68 42.36 5.25
N PRO A 402 19.33 43.22 4.45
CA PRO A 402 19.51 43.00 3.00
C PRO A 402 20.12 41.63 2.71
N THR A 403 19.60 40.92 1.71
CA THR A 403 20.08 39.57 1.34
C THR A 403 20.00 39.38 -0.16
N THR A 404 21.01 38.74 -0.74
CA THR A 404 21.03 38.36 -2.16
C THR A 404 20.34 37.00 -2.33
N VAL A 405 19.45 36.90 -3.31
CA VAL A 405 18.75 35.65 -3.64
C VAL A 405 19.19 35.17 -5.01
N THR A 406 19.76 33.97 -5.07
CA THR A 406 20.21 33.36 -6.33
C THR A 406 19.03 33.15 -7.26
N GLY A 407 19.19 33.55 -8.53
CA GLY A 407 18.16 33.40 -9.55
C GLY A 407 17.09 34.50 -9.57
N LEU A 408 17.17 35.51 -8.70
CA LEU A 408 16.24 36.65 -8.72
C LEU A 408 16.68 37.72 -9.73
N SER A 409 16.10 37.69 -10.93
CA SER A 409 16.35 38.70 -11.97
C SER A 409 15.19 38.83 -12.97
N GLY A 410 15.22 39.91 -13.76
CA GLY A 410 14.31 40.11 -14.89
C GLY A 410 12.84 40.36 -14.51
N ALA A 411 11.97 40.29 -15.52
CA ALA A 411 10.53 40.50 -15.35
C ALA A 411 9.81 39.27 -14.76
N SER A 412 10.42 38.08 -14.84
CA SER A 412 9.91 36.84 -14.27
C SER A 412 11.06 35.89 -13.95
N SER A 413 11.08 35.30 -12.75
CA SER A 413 12.09 34.31 -12.31
C SER A 413 11.55 33.39 -11.21
N THR A 414 12.26 32.30 -10.91
CA THR A 414 11.95 31.38 -9.79
C THR A 414 13.17 31.32 -8.86
N PRO A 415 13.32 32.27 -7.91
CA PRO A 415 14.51 32.40 -7.09
C PRO A 415 14.56 31.36 -5.97
N ASP A 416 15.76 30.97 -5.55
CA ASP A 416 15.92 29.97 -4.49
C ASP A 416 15.93 30.59 -3.09
N PHE A 417 14.76 30.57 -2.45
CA PHE A 417 14.57 30.99 -1.06
C PHE A 417 14.75 29.84 -0.07
N THR A 418 14.60 28.58 -0.50
CA THR A 418 14.71 27.42 0.39
C THR A 418 16.12 27.21 0.95
N THR A 419 17.16 27.43 0.14
CA THR A 419 18.56 27.31 0.58
C THR A 419 19.02 28.47 1.47
N LEU A 420 18.31 29.59 1.45
CA LEU A 420 18.56 30.72 2.35
C LEU A 420 18.00 30.48 3.77
N GLY A 421 17.26 29.39 4.00
CA GLY A 421 16.76 28.95 5.30
C GLY A 421 15.51 29.68 5.79
N GLN A 422 15.07 29.37 7.01
CA GLN A 422 13.83 29.91 7.57
C GLN A 422 13.88 31.43 7.78
N GLY A 423 12.72 32.09 7.65
CA GLY A 423 12.58 33.53 7.89
C GLY A 423 11.48 34.19 7.06
N VAL A 424 11.32 35.49 7.26
CA VAL A 424 10.43 36.34 6.47
C VAL A 424 11.25 37.17 5.49
N TYR A 425 10.90 37.06 4.22
CA TYR A 425 11.54 37.75 3.11
C TYR A 425 10.60 38.83 2.58
N LEU A 426 11.09 40.07 2.55
CA LEU A 426 10.39 41.21 1.97
C LEU A 426 11.05 41.59 0.66
N ILE A 427 10.28 41.58 -0.43
CA ILE A 427 10.81 41.69 -1.79
C ILE A 427 10.22 42.93 -2.46
N TYR A 428 11.07 43.86 -2.90
CA TYR A 428 10.68 45.11 -3.56
C TYR A 428 11.06 45.10 -5.03
N LEU A 429 10.28 45.82 -5.85
CA LEU A 429 10.52 46.01 -7.27
C LEU A 429 10.74 47.50 -7.57
N ALA A 430 11.81 47.81 -8.29
CA ALA A 430 11.97 49.06 -9.02
C ALA A 430 11.98 48.80 -10.53
N ALA A 431 11.35 49.67 -11.32
CA ALA A 431 11.32 49.53 -12.77
C ALA A 431 11.43 50.86 -13.51
N THR A 432 12.03 50.85 -14.70
CA THR A 432 12.18 52.03 -15.57
C THR A 432 11.88 51.71 -17.04
N ALA A 433 11.29 52.67 -17.77
CA ALA A 433 11.03 52.54 -19.20
C ALA A 433 11.10 53.92 -19.90
N PRO A 434 11.62 54.03 -21.15
CA PRO A 434 11.65 55.29 -21.89
C PRO A 434 10.25 55.88 -22.10
N GLY A 435 10.07 57.17 -21.77
CA GLY A 435 8.78 57.87 -21.92
C GLY A 435 7.79 57.66 -20.75
N TYR A 436 8.20 56.94 -19.69
CA TYR A 436 7.40 56.74 -18.48
C TYR A 436 8.17 57.23 -17.23
N ASN A 437 7.44 57.62 -16.19
CA ASN A 437 8.04 57.85 -14.87
C ASN A 437 8.49 56.53 -14.24
N ALA A 438 9.61 56.52 -13.51
CA ALA A 438 10.10 55.32 -12.83
C ALA A 438 9.08 54.79 -11.81
N TYR A 439 9.00 53.46 -11.69
CA TYR A 439 8.14 52.77 -10.74
C TYR A 439 8.97 52.23 -9.57
N ALA A 440 8.47 52.39 -8.35
CA ALA A 440 8.96 51.70 -7.17
C ALA A 440 7.76 51.11 -6.43
N SER A 441 7.85 49.83 -6.06
CA SER A 441 6.77 49.15 -5.34
C SER A 441 6.56 49.81 -3.98
N PRO A 442 5.35 50.31 -3.66
CA PRO A 442 5.08 50.97 -2.39
C PRO A 442 5.04 49.99 -1.21
N THR A 443 4.78 48.71 -1.48
CA THR A 443 4.73 47.62 -0.50
C THR A 443 5.50 46.40 -1.00
N PRO A 444 6.21 45.67 -0.13
CA PRO A 444 6.92 44.46 -0.53
C PRO A 444 5.98 43.28 -0.77
N LEU A 445 6.43 42.31 -1.57
CA LEU A 445 5.91 40.95 -1.50
C LEU A 445 6.46 40.28 -0.24
N THR A 446 5.61 39.50 0.44
CA THR A 446 5.99 38.82 1.68
C THR A 446 6.09 37.32 1.45
N LEU A 447 7.29 36.74 1.58
CA LEU A 447 7.47 35.29 1.54
C LEU A 447 7.93 34.79 2.92
N THR A 448 7.22 33.84 3.50
CA THR A 448 7.62 33.18 4.74
C THR A 448 8.13 31.78 4.43
N VAL A 449 9.37 31.48 4.82
CA VAL A 449 9.94 30.12 4.76
C VAL A 449 9.87 29.52 6.16
N GLY A 450 8.95 28.58 6.35
CA GLY A 450 8.78 27.82 7.59
C GLY A 450 9.57 26.50 7.61
N PRO A 451 9.63 25.81 8.76
CA PRO A 451 10.18 24.46 8.83
C PRO A 451 9.36 23.49 7.97
N ALA A 452 10.01 22.47 7.40
CA ALA A 452 9.29 21.35 6.79
C ALA A 452 8.47 20.63 7.87
N VAL A 453 7.15 20.61 7.72
CA VAL A 453 6.26 19.79 8.54
C VAL A 453 6.09 18.43 7.88
N THR A 454 6.56 17.39 8.56
CA THR A 454 6.26 16.00 8.18
C THR A 454 4.78 15.75 8.44
N PRO A 455 3.99 15.27 7.45
CA PRO A 455 2.61 14.88 7.71
C PRO A 455 2.57 13.78 8.77
N VAL A 456 1.56 13.78 9.65
CA VAL A 456 1.47 12.83 10.78
C VAL A 456 0.09 12.16 10.88
N ARG A 457 0.06 10.95 11.46
CA ARG A 457 -1.13 10.16 11.78
C ARG A 457 -1.24 9.95 13.30
N ARG A 458 -2.39 10.30 13.88
CA ARG A 458 -2.70 10.06 15.30
C ARG A 458 -2.88 8.57 15.59
N VAL A 459 -2.22 8.08 16.63
CA VAL A 459 -2.35 6.73 17.20
C VAL A 459 -2.87 6.83 18.62
N GLY A 460 -3.88 6.00 18.95
CA GLY A 460 -4.44 5.86 20.28
C GLY A 460 -4.29 4.42 20.79
N PHE A 461 -3.85 4.28 22.03
CA PHE A 461 -3.66 3.01 22.73
C PHE A 461 -4.39 3.05 24.07
N SER A 462 -5.07 1.97 24.42
CA SER A 462 -5.75 1.83 25.72
C SER A 462 -5.54 0.43 26.27
N LYS A 463 -5.08 0.32 27.52
CA LYS A 463 -4.80 -0.94 28.20
C LYS A 463 -5.22 -0.88 29.67
N LEU A 464 -5.97 -1.88 30.12
CA LEU A 464 -6.16 -2.14 31.55
C LEU A 464 -4.92 -2.90 32.08
N VAL A 465 -4.21 -2.31 33.03
CA VAL A 465 -3.07 -2.94 33.70
C VAL A 465 -3.60 -4.04 34.62
N GLN A 466 -3.21 -5.28 34.37
CA GLN A 466 -3.66 -6.45 35.12
C GLN A 466 -2.56 -6.93 36.07
N VAL A 467 -2.93 -7.69 37.12
CA VAL A 467 -1.93 -8.36 37.98
C VAL A 467 -1.08 -9.35 37.16
N THR A 468 -1.67 -9.92 36.10
CA THR A 468 -0.95 -10.79 35.14
C THR A 468 0.07 -10.04 34.29
N ASP A 469 0.12 -8.70 34.29
CA ASP A 469 1.17 -7.96 33.61
C ASP A 469 2.56 -8.13 34.25
N ASN A 470 2.64 -8.74 35.45
CA ASN A 470 3.88 -9.14 36.13
C ASN A 470 4.43 -10.51 35.68
N LYS A 471 4.08 -10.97 34.47
CA LYS A 471 4.60 -12.21 33.89
C LYS A 471 5.71 -11.94 32.89
N VAL A 472 6.79 -12.72 32.93
CA VAL A 472 7.87 -12.67 31.93
C VAL A 472 8.21 -14.06 31.41
N ASP A 473 8.38 -14.18 30.10
CA ASP A 473 9.01 -15.33 29.46
C ASP A 473 10.45 -14.97 29.13
N VAL A 474 11.40 -15.75 29.64
CA VAL A 474 12.83 -15.57 29.39
C VAL A 474 13.31 -16.60 28.38
N VAL A 475 13.98 -16.17 27.32
CA VAL A 475 14.69 -17.07 26.39
C VAL A 475 16.18 -16.85 26.54
N MET A 476 16.88 -17.86 27.05
CA MET A 476 18.33 -17.89 27.09
C MET A 476 18.85 -18.41 25.75
N VAL A 477 19.77 -17.68 25.12
CA VAL A 477 20.47 -18.10 23.90
C VAL A 477 21.93 -18.28 24.26
N PHE A 478 22.36 -19.53 24.33
CA PHE A 478 23.72 -19.90 24.67
C PHE A 478 24.56 -20.05 23.40
N ASP A 479 25.67 -19.36 23.35
CA ASP A 479 26.70 -19.72 22.41
C ASP A 479 27.40 -21.00 22.87
N ASP A 480 27.32 -22.06 22.05
CA ASP A 480 27.91 -23.38 22.34
C ASP A 480 29.18 -23.67 21.52
N SER A 481 29.82 -22.61 21.01
CA SER A 481 31.14 -22.65 20.40
C SER A 481 32.23 -23.14 21.38
N ASN A 482 33.38 -23.55 20.85
CA ASN A 482 34.50 -24.07 21.65
C ASN A 482 35.05 -23.04 22.64
N SER A 483 35.12 -21.78 22.21
CA SER A 483 35.69 -20.67 22.99
C SER A 483 34.84 -20.30 24.19
N MET A 484 33.54 -20.58 24.14
CA MET A 484 32.56 -20.22 25.16
C MET A 484 32.54 -21.11 26.41
N SER A 485 33.35 -22.16 26.50
CA SER A 485 33.33 -23.11 27.63
C SER A 485 33.53 -22.46 29.01
N PRO A 486 34.52 -21.58 29.21
CA PRO A 486 34.73 -20.89 30.49
C PRO A 486 33.57 -19.96 30.85
N GLU A 487 33.09 -19.17 29.89
CA GLU A 487 32.04 -18.16 30.01
C GLU A 487 30.71 -18.82 30.35
N ASN A 488 30.36 -19.90 29.65
CA ASN A 488 29.19 -20.70 29.92
C ASN A 488 29.19 -21.25 31.35
N THR A 489 30.33 -21.76 31.83
CA THR A 489 30.48 -22.23 33.21
C THR A 489 30.26 -21.11 34.23
N ARG A 490 30.85 -19.92 34.02
CA ARG A 490 30.64 -18.73 34.86
C ARG A 490 29.17 -18.31 34.88
N LEU A 491 28.49 -18.35 33.74
CA LEU A 491 27.06 -18.04 33.62
C LEU A 491 26.19 -19.03 34.40
N GLY A 492 26.40 -20.34 34.22
CA GLY A 492 25.66 -21.39 34.92
C GLY A 492 25.70 -21.21 36.45
N GLY A 493 26.86 -20.84 37.00
CA GLY A 493 27.03 -20.60 38.44
C GLY A 493 26.29 -19.36 38.99
N ARG A 494 25.84 -18.43 38.14
CA ARG A 494 25.18 -17.17 38.54
C ARG A 494 23.71 -17.07 38.17
N LEU A 495 23.21 -17.93 37.27
CA LEU A 495 21.80 -17.96 36.91
C LEU A 495 20.87 -18.24 38.10
N GLN A 496 21.34 -18.94 39.14
CA GLN A 496 20.57 -19.13 40.36
C GLN A 496 20.23 -17.79 41.05
N GLY A 497 21.21 -16.90 41.22
CA GLY A 497 20.99 -15.60 41.84
C GLY A 497 19.97 -14.78 41.06
N PHE A 498 20.10 -14.78 39.73
CA PHE A 498 19.15 -14.11 38.84
C PHE A 498 17.70 -14.61 39.00
N VAL A 499 17.47 -15.93 38.99
CA VAL A 499 16.09 -16.44 39.17
C VAL A 499 15.57 -16.28 40.59
N ASN A 500 16.43 -16.32 41.61
CA ASN A 500 16.06 -16.01 42.98
C ASN A 500 15.59 -14.55 43.09
N ASP A 501 16.28 -13.63 42.42
CA ASP A 501 15.93 -12.21 42.38
C ASP A 501 14.65 -11.93 41.58
N LEU A 502 14.41 -12.65 40.47
CA LEU A 502 13.14 -12.59 39.75
C LEU A 502 11.99 -13.11 40.62
N THR A 503 12.21 -14.23 41.32
CA THR A 503 11.22 -14.84 42.22
C THR A 503 10.91 -13.92 43.41
N SER A 504 11.93 -13.33 44.04
CA SER A 504 11.77 -12.41 45.17
C SER A 504 11.10 -11.08 44.77
N SER A 505 11.22 -10.69 43.51
CA SER A 505 10.52 -9.52 42.94
C SER A 505 9.03 -9.79 42.66
N GLY A 506 8.51 -10.98 42.98
CA GLY A 506 7.09 -11.33 42.81
C GLY A 506 6.67 -11.51 41.35
N ILE A 507 7.63 -11.73 40.45
CA ILE A 507 7.39 -11.90 39.02
C ILE A 507 7.08 -13.38 38.73
N ASP A 508 6.02 -13.62 37.96
CA ASP A 508 5.69 -14.95 37.44
C ASP A 508 6.50 -15.20 36.16
N TRP A 509 7.65 -15.85 36.32
CA TRP A 509 8.58 -16.12 35.22
C TRP A 509 8.56 -17.58 34.76
N GLN A 510 8.80 -17.77 33.46
CA GLN A 510 9.22 -19.05 32.90
C GLN A 510 10.40 -18.83 31.96
N MET A 511 11.23 -19.85 31.77
CA MET A 511 12.49 -19.76 31.05
C MET A 511 12.70 -20.95 30.11
N CYS A 512 13.12 -20.67 28.89
CA CYS A 512 13.57 -21.67 27.92
C CYS A 512 14.99 -21.36 27.48
N ALA A 513 15.67 -22.37 26.96
CA ALA A 513 17.02 -22.25 26.45
C ALA A 513 17.08 -22.71 24.99
N THR A 514 17.89 -22.04 24.17
CA THR A 514 18.32 -22.49 22.84
C THR A 514 19.81 -22.19 22.69
N VAL A 515 20.43 -22.67 21.62
CA VAL A 515 21.84 -22.35 21.31
C VAL A 515 21.99 -21.60 19.99
N THR A 516 23.19 -21.09 19.70
CA THR A 516 23.53 -20.26 18.52
C THR A 516 23.64 -21.03 17.20
N ARG A 517 23.44 -22.35 17.16
CA ARG A 517 23.46 -23.16 15.92
C ARG A 517 22.18 -23.98 15.71
N ALA A 518 22.04 -24.54 14.51
CA ALA A 518 21.00 -25.51 14.21
C ALA A 518 21.26 -26.86 14.91
N GLN A 519 20.20 -27.52 15.37
CA GLN A 519 20.27 -28.76 16.15
C GLN A 519 19.47 -29.88 15.51
N ASP A 520 20.01 -31.08 15.52
CA ASP A 520 19.25 -32.29 15.22
C ASP A 520 18.52 -32.76 16.49
N VAL A 521 17.28 -32.30 16.65
CA VAL A 521 16.46 -32.62 17.83
C VAL A 521 15.90 -34.04 17.83
N ASN A 522 15.84 -34.67 16.66
CA ASN A 522 15.22 -35.99 16.47
C ASN A 522 16.23 -37.10 16.15
N ASN A 523 17.53 -36.76 16.14
CA ASN A 523 18.63 -37.63 15.73
C ASN A 523 18.36 -38.29 14.37
N ASN A 524 17.82 -37.52 13.42
CA ASN A 524 17.41 -37.99 12.10
C ASN A 524 18.12 -37.27 10.94
N GLY A 525 19.14 -36.47 11.25
CA GLY A 525 19.91 -35.65 10.32
C GLY A 525 19.25 -34.33 9.95
N VAL A 526 18.05 -34.01 10.45
CA VAL A 526 17.36 -32.75 10.13
C VAL A 526 17.68 -31.70 11.20
N LEU A 527 18.31 -30.61 10.78
CA LEU A 527 18.72 -29.53 11.66
C LEU A 527 17.63 -28.46 11.80
N TYR A 528 17.37 -28.05 13.03
CA TYR A 528 16.39 -27.02 13.39
C TYR A 528 17.07 -25.88 14.13
N TRP A 529 16.84 -24.66 13.66
CA TRP A 529 17.22 -23.44 14.37
C TRP A 529 16.29 -23.16 15.54
N GLY A 530 16.82 -22.66 16.65
CA GLY A 530 15.96 -22.20 17.76
C GLY A 530 15.23 -23.33 18.51
N ALA A 531 15.71 -24.56 18.42
CA ALA A 531 15.16 -25.68 19.16
C ALA A 531 15.39 -25.52 20.67
N SER A 532 14.33 -25.71 21.46
CA SER A 532 14.42 -25.60 22.92
C SER A 532 15.23 -26.77 23.51
N ARG A 533 16.19 -26.46 24.39
CA ARG A 533 16.94 -27.44 25.18
C ARG A 533 16.16 -27.86 26.42
N ASN A 534 16.31 -29.13 26.78
CA ASN A 534 15.81 -29.62 28.07
C ASN A 534 16.65 -29.06 29.21
N TRP A 535 15.98 -28.61 30.27
CA TRP A 535 16.65 -28.30 31.53
C TRP A 535 17.03 -29.61 32.23
N VAL A 536 18.33 -29.85 32.38
CA VAL A 536 18.85 -31.08 32.99
C VAL A 536 18.44 -31.13 34.45
N ASN A 537 17.99 -32.30 34.89
CA ASN A 537 17.49 -32.56 36.25
C ASN A 537 16.22 -31.77 36.65
N TYR A 538 15.60 -31.04 35.72
CA TYR A 538 14.31 -30.40 35.97
C TYR A 538 13.17 -31.43 35.87
N LEU A 539 12.38 -31.50 36.94
CA LEU A 539 11.26 -32.45 37.07
C LEU A 539 9.93 -31.89 36.53
N GLY A 540 9.88 -30.62 36.11
CA GLY A 540 8.67 -30.01 35.58
C GLY A 540 8.36 -30.43 34.14
N SER A 541 7.11 -30.21 33.73
CA SER A 541 6.62 -30.53 32.40
C SER A 541 6.06 -29.28 31.68
N PRO A 542 6.42 -29.05 30.41
CA PRO A 542 7.47 -29.78 29.66
C PRO A 542 8.89 -29.47 30.18
N GLN A 543 9.84 -30.38 29.96
CA GLN A 543 11.21 -30.27 30.52
C GLN A 543 12.04 -29.11 29.96
N TRP A 544 11.64 -28.53 28.83
CA TRP A 544 12.30 -27.39 28.20
C TRP A 544 11.74 -26.03 28.66
N VAL A 545 10.77 -26.00 29.60
CA VAL A 545 10.21 -24.77 30.18
C VAL A 545 10.39 -24.78 31.71
N LEU A 546 11.48 -24.19 32.17
CA LEU A 546 11.77 -23.99 33.60
C LEU A 546 10.83 -22.91 34.14
N LYS A 547 10.12 -23.20 35.24
CA LYS A 547 9.14 -22.28 35.83
C LYS A 547 9.58 -21.80 37.21
N ALA A 548 9.04 -20.66 37.63
CA ALA A 548 9.14 -20.20 39.01
C ALA A 548 8.76 -21.31 40.01
N GLY A 549 9.52 -21.42 41.11
CA GLY A 549 9.33 -22.44 42.13
C GLY A 549 9.99 -23.79 41.84
N ALA A 550 10.81 -23.91 40.80
CA ALA A 550 11.64 -25.10 40.57
C ALA A 550 12.56 -25.38 41.78
N ALA A 551 12.67 -26.64 42.17
CA ALA A 551 13.62 -27.07 43.18
C ALA A 551 15.04 -27.05 42.61
N ASP A 552 15.98 -26.51 43.40
CA ASP A 552 17.41 -26.46 43.07
C ASP A 552 17.76 -25.90 41.67
N PRO A 553 17.44 -24.62 41.39
CA PRO A 553 17.77 -24.00 40.11
C PRO A 553 19.27 -23.96 39.83
N TYR A 554 20.13 -23.96 40.85
CA TYR A 554 21.58 -23.98 40.67
C TYR A 554 22.05 -25.23 39.95
N SER A 555 21.67 -26.41 40.46
CA SER A 555 22.02 -27.67 39.83
C SER A 555 21.39 -27.79 38.45
N ILE A 556 20.16 -27.30 38.25
CA ILE A 556 19.53 -27.31 36.93
C ILE A 556 20.37 -26.50 35.93
N PHE A 557 20.75 -25.27 36.26
CA PHE A 557 21.51 -24.41 35.35
C PHE A 557 22.91 -24.97 35.07
N THR A 558 23.67 -25.30 36.12
CA THR A 558 25.05 -25.80 35.96
C THR A 558 25.10 -27.11 35.18
N ASN A 559 24.19 -28.05 35.43
CA ASN A 559 24.11 -29.29 34.67
C ASN A 559 23.61 -29.08 33.23
N THR A 560 22.69 -28.14 33.01
CA THR A 560 22.20 -27.84 31.65
C THR A 560 23.29 -27.22 30.79
N VAL A 561 24.00 -26.24 31.34
CA VAL A 561 25.16 -25.62 30.68
C VAL A 561 26.23 -26.67 30.38
N ALA A 562 26.56 -27.54 31.35
CA ALA A 562 27.51 -28.63 31.13
C ALA A 562 27.06 -29.62 30.05
N ALA A 563 25.75 -29.91 29.96
CA ALA A 563 25.19 -30.81 28.96
C ALA A 563 25.06 -30.21 27.56
N ILE A 564 24.86 -28.89 27.45
CA ILE A 564 25.02 -28.15 26.19
C ILE A 564 26.46 -28.33 25.70
N GLY A 565 27.42 -28.18 26.63
CA GLY A 565 28.84 -28.32 26.36
C GLY A 565 29.37 -27.19 25.49
N ALA A 566 30.61 -27.34 25.04
CA ALA A 566 31.28 -26.47 24.09
C ALA A 566 31.99 -27.35 23.08
N GLY A 567 32.01 -26.94 21.80
CA GLY A 567 33.05 -27.43 20.90
C GLY A 567 32.77 -28.62 19.99
N TRP A 568 31.56 -28.70 19.44
CA TRP A 568 31.26 -29.70 18.43
C TRP A 568 31.92 -29.34 17.09
N ILE A 569 32.22 -30.33 16.24
CA ILE A 569 32.70 -30.06 14.88
C ILE A 569 31.59 -29.34 14.10
N GLY A 570 31.90 -28.19 13.49
CA GLY A 570 30.97 -27.41 12.67
C GLY A 570 30.04 -26.49 13.47
N THR A 571 30.48 -25.99 14.63
CA THR A 571 29.75 -24.97 15.39
C THR A 571 30.06 -23.54 14.95
N ASP A 572 31.14 -23.33 14.20
CA ASP A 572 31.73 -22.06 13.75
C ASP A 572 30.83 -21.10 12.91
N ASP A 573 29.51 -21.35 12.83
CA ASP A 573 28.54 -20.43 12.22
C ASP A 573 27.48 -20.04 13.27
N GLU A 574 27.91 -19.25 14.24
CA GLU A 574 27.16 -18.84 15.42
C GLU A 574 26.15 -17.74 15.07
N ARG A 575 24.87 -18.05 15.15
CA ARG A 575 23.76 -17.18 14.74
C ARG A 575 22.70 -17.07 15.82
N GLY A 576 23.04 -16.39 16.91
CA GLY A 576 22.13 -16.22 18.04
C GLY A 576 20.83 -15.48 17.69
N ILE A 577 20.88 -14.48 16.80
CA ILE A 577 19.65 -13.78 16.34
C ILE A 577 18.74 -14.74 15.56
N LYS A 578 19.31 -15.56 14.66
CA LYS A 578 18.57 -16.58 13.90
C LYS A 578 17.98 -17.65 14.79
N ALA A 579 18.73 -18.12 15.78
CA ALA A 579 18.20 -19.07 16.76
C ALA A 579 17.00 -18.48 17.51
N ALA A 580 17.10 -17.23 17.99
CA ALA A 580 16.01 -16.55 18.66
C ALA A 580 14.79 -16.30 17.73
N TRP A 581 15.05 -16.00 16.45
CA TRP A 581 14.03 -15.85 15.40
C TRP A 581 13.18 -17.10 15.23
N TRP A 582 13.84 -18.24 15.00
CA TRP A 582 13.18 -19.52 14.78
C TRP A 582 12.57 -20.08 16.05
N HIS A 583 13.16 -19.82 17.22
CA HIS A 583 12.52 -20.15 18.50
C HIS A 583 11.17 -19.43 18.64
N ALA A 584 11.07 -18.17 18.21
CA ALA A 584 9.81 -17.43 18.17
C ALA A 584 8.83 -17.93 17.09
N GLU A 585 9.33 -18.38 15.93
CA GLU A 585 8.53 -19.07 14.90
C GLU A 585 7.85 -20.32 15.47
N TYR A 586 8.60 -21.11 16.24
CA TYR A 586 8.12 -22.35 16.83
C TYR A 586 7.34 -22.18 18.13
N LYS A 587 6.83 -20.97 18.42
CA LYS A 587 6.05 -20.68 19.65
C LYS A 587 4.89 -21.66 19.92
N GLN A 588 4.27 -22.19 18.87
CA GLN A 588 3.16 -23.14 18.98
C GLN A 588 3.60 -24.54 19.39
N TYR A 589 4.90 -24.85 19.28
CA TYR A 589 5.48 -26.15 19.58
C TYR A 589 6.30 -26.14 20.88
N ASN A 590 6.94 -25.01 21.23
CA ASN A 590 7.80 -24.95 22.42
C ASN A 590 7.08 -24.56 23.72
N SER A 591 5.85 -24.03 23.67
CA SER A 591 5.11 -23.54 24.86
C SER A 591 5.85 -22.49 25.70
N CYS A 592 6.91 -21.89 25.15
CA CYS A 592 7.76 -20.95 25.87
C CYS A 592 7.14 -19.57 26.03
N TYR A 593 6.14 -19.25 25.20
CA TYR A 593 5.58 -17.92 25.09
C TYR A 593 4.14 -17.88 25.57
N ARG A 594 3.89 -17.11 26.62
CA ARG A 594 2.56 -16.79 27.13
C ARG A 594 2.06 -15.51 26.46
N ALA A 595 0.76 -15.48 26.13
CA ALA A 595 0.17 -14.34 25.44
C ALA A 595 0.15 -13.06 26.30
N ASP A 596 0.05 -13.23 27.63
CA ASP A 596 -0.06 -12.14 28.62
C ASP A 596 1.26 -11.77 29.31
N ALA A 597 2.36 -12.46 29.01
CA ALA A 597 3.69 -12.18 29.56
C ALA A 597 4.50 -11.21 28.67
N SER A 598 5.45 -10.48 29.24
CA SER A 598 6.54 -9.87 28.47
C SER A 598 7.51 -10.96 27.97
N LEU A 599 8.32 -10.63 26.96
CA LEU A 599 9.42 -11.47 26.49
C LEU A 599 10.73 -10.77 26.81
N ALA A 600 11.64 -11.50 27.45
CA ALA A 600 13.03 -11.09 27.63
C ALA A 600 13.93 -12.14 26.98
N VAL A 601 14.81 -11.71 26.09
CA VAL A 601 15.85 -12.58 25.54
C VAL A 601 17.17 -12.20 26.19
N ILE A 602 17.96 -13.20 26.59
CA ILE A 602 19.31 -13.01 27.10
C ILE A 602 20.22 -13.88 26.25
N LEU A 603 21.09 -13.24 25.48
CA LEU A 603 22.11 -13.90 24.69
C LEU A 603 23.47 -13.74 25.36
N ILE A 604 24.29 -14.78 25.28
CA ILE A 604 25.71 -14.73 25.61
C ILE A 604 26.51 -15.24 24.41
N SER A 605 27.58 -14.54 24.01
CA SER A 605 28.48 -14.91 22.90
C SER A 605 29.78 -14.09 22.97
N ASP A 606 30.91 -14.70 22.68
CA ASP A 606 32.22 -14.05 22.56
C ASP A 606 32.52 -13.55 21.14
N GLU A 607 31.56 -13.64 20.24
CA GLU A 607 31.63 -13.14 18.88
C GLU A 607 30.34 -12.44 18.43
N ASP A 608 30.30 -11.94 17.20
CA ASP A 608 29.09 -11.40 16.59
C ASP A 608 28.36 -12.47 15.77
N VAL A 609 27.19 -12.12 15.23
CA VAL A 609 26.43 -13.03 14.35
C VAL A 609 27.27 -13.43 13.13
N ARG A 610 27.46 -14.73 12.91
CA ARG A 610 28.39 -15.31 11.92
C ARG A 610 29.83 -14.79 12.11
N SER A 611 30.30 -14.85 13.36
CA SER A 611 31.57 -14.34 13.87
C SER A 611 31.74 -12.82 13.81
N VAL A 612 31.66 -12.21 12.63
CA VAL A 612 32.03 -10.79 12.42
C VAL A 612 30.85 -9.88 12.10
N GLY A 613 29.61 -10.37 12.16
CA GLY A 613 28.42 -9.53 11.94
C GLY A 613 28.31 -8.98 10.52
N GLY A 614 28.96 -9.63 9.55
CA GLY A 614 29.10 -9.16 8.18
C GLY A 614 30.13 -8.03 7.99
N ASP A 615 30.92 -7.70 9.00
CA ASP A 615 31.98 -6.68 8.93
C ASP A 615 33.33 -7.30 8.56
N ALA A 616 33.72 -7.10 7.29
CA ALA A 616 34.99 -7.58 6.77
C ALA A 616 36.22 -7.04 7.53
N THR A 617 36.10 -5.92 8.23
CA THR A 617 37.21 -5.30 8.96
C THR A 617 37.54 -6.01 10.26
N GLN A 618 36.64 -6.86 10.75
CA GLN A 618 36.82 -7.65 11.97
C GLN A 618 37.29 -9.08 11.69
N ALA A 619 37.28 -9.51 10.43
CA ALA A 619 37.74 -10.83 10.05
C ALA A 619 39.25 -10.99 10.32
N TYR A 620 39.57 -11.99 11.13
CA TYR A 620 40.92 -12.43 11.45
C TYR A 620 41.31 -13.69 10.65
N TYR A 621 40.38 -14.64 10.48
CA TYR A 621 40.58 -15.87 9.73
C TYR A 621 39.93 -15.82 8.34
N ALA A 622 40.49 -16.59 7.40
CA ALA A 622 39.92 -16.73 6.07
C ALA A 622 38.59 -17.50 6.14
N GLY A 623 37.50 -16.88 5.68
CA GLY A 623 36.18 -17.49 5.62
C GLY A 623 35.19 -17.05 6.71
N GLU A 624 35.63 -16.25 7.69
CA GLU A 624 34.76 -15.67 8.74
C GLU A 624 33.75 -14.69 8.16
N LEU A 625 34.12 -13.93 7.12
CA LEU A 625 33.19 -13.03 6.48
C LEU A 625 32.12 -13.82 5.74
N GLN A 626 30.91 -13.76 6.29
CA GLN A 626 29.75 -14.42 5.75
C GLN A 626 28.59 -13.43 5.59
N PRO A 627 27.77 -13.52 4.52
CA PRO A 627 26.62 -12.64 4.36
C PRO A 627 25.58 -12.95 5.44
N LEU A 628 25.01 -11.89 6.01
CA LEU A 628 23.88 -11.99 6.93
C LEU A 628 22.58 -12.19 6.16
N GLU A 629 21.73 -13.09 6.64
CA GLU A 629 20.38 -13.31 6.13
C GLU A 629 19.36 -12.41 6.85
N ALA A 630 18.11 -12.38 6.40
CA ALA A 630 17.08 -11.54 7.00
C ALA A 630 16.79 -11.91 8.47
N ASP A 631 16.92 -13.20 8.81
CA ASP A 631 16.76 -13.73 10.16
C ASP A 631 18.02 -13.59 11.03
N ASP A 632 19.12 -13.09 10.47
CA ASP A 632 20.34 -12.69 11.20
C ASP A 632 20.31 -11.20 11.61
N GLN A 633 19.38 -10.41 11.07
CA GLN A 633 19.37 -8.95 11.30
C GLN A 633 18.65 -8.55 12.59
N PRO A 634 19.19 -7.57 13.36
CA PRO A 634 18.54 -7.00 14.55
C PRO A 634 17.11 -6.51 14.28
N GLN A 635 16.95 -5.64 13.27
CA GLN A 635 15.65 -5.12 12.88
C GLN A 635 14.74 -6.21 12.31
N GLY A 636 15.35 -7.23 11.67
CA GLY A 636 14.69 -8.49 11.36
C GLY A 636 13.96 -8.94 12.61
N TYR A 637 14.68 -9.38 13.65
CA TYR A 637 14.10 -9.99 14.86
C TYR A 637 13.00 -9.19 15.54
N VAL A 638 13.16 -7.87 15.66
CA VAL A 638 12.10 -6.98 16.16
C VAL A 638 10.80 -7.15 15.36
N ASN A 639 10.89 -7.25 14.02
CA ASN A 639 9.73 -7.46 13.16
C ASN A 639 9.10 -8.84 13.37
N LYS A 640 9.86 -9.92 13.59
CA LYS A 640 9.28 -11.24 13.90
C LYS A 640 8.49 -11.24 15.18
N ILE A 641 9.00 -10.60 16.23
CA ILE A 641 8.28 -10.52 17.50
C ILE A 641 6.96 -9.79 17.30
N LYS A 642 6.95 -8.66 16.59
CA LYS A 642 5.73 -7.92 16.25
C LYS A 642 4.76 -8.75 15.42
N GLN A 643 5.24 -9.47 14.40
CA GLN A 643 4.41 -10.34 13.56
C GLN A 643 3.84 -11.53 14.35
N SER A 644 4.64 -12.12 15.23
CA SER A 644 4.27 -13.34 15.95
C SER A 644 3.36 -13.04 17.14
N PHE A 645 3.55 -11.93 17.84
CA PHE A 645 2.87 -11.65 19.11
C PHE A 645 2.02 -10.38 19.09
N GLY A 646 1.99 -9.66 17.97
CA GLY A 646 1.32 -8.37 17.83
C GLY A 646 2.17 -7.22 18.38
N LEU A 647 1.71 -5.99 18.10
CA LEU A 647 2.42 -4.76 18.48
C LEU A 647 2.51 -4.54 20.00
N ASN A 648 1.64 -5.20 20.78
CA ASN A 648 1.52 -4.99 22.22
C ASN A 648 2.44 -5.89 23.05
N LYS A 649 3.17 -6.83 22.43
CA LYS A 649 4.10 -7.71 23.16
C LYS A 649 5.28 -6.87 23.65
N ARG A 650 5.43 -6.80 24.98
CA ARG A 650 6.57 -6.15 25.63
C ARG A 650 7.79 -7.02 25.40
N PHE A 651 8.83 -6.49 24.76
CA PHE A 651 9.99 -7.25 24.33
C PHE A 651 11.28 -6.51 24.65
N THR A 652 12.21 -7.19 25.32
CA THR A 652 13.58 -6.72 25.53
C THR A 652 14.57 -7.80 25.11
N PHE A 653 15.66 -7.39 24.48
CA PHE A 653 16.81 -8.24 24.17
C PHE A 653 18.00 -7.72 24.97
N ASN A 654 18.67 -8.61 25.69
CA ASN A 654 19.86 -8.32 26.46
C ASN A 654 20.99 -9.21 25.96
N SER A 655 22.21 -8.70 25.95
CA SER A 655 23.38 -9.42 25.46
C SER A 655 24.52 -9.36 26.46
N ILE A 656 25.25 -10.45 26.66
CA ILE A 656 26.55 -10.50 27.33
C ILE A 656 27.55 -10.83 26.25
N ILE A 657 28.36 -9.85 25.86
CA ILE A 657 29.22 -9.92 24.67
C ILE A 657 30.55 -9.23 24.91
N VAL A 658 31.51 -9.43 24.00
CA VAL A 658 32.62 -8.48 23.86
C VAL A 658 32.04 -7.15 23.35
N LYS A 659 32.01 -6.14 24.23
CA LYS A 659 31.37 -4.87 23.93
C LYS A 659 32.09 -4.15 22.79
N PRO A 660 31.38 -3.54 21.83
CA PRO A 660 31.98 -2.70 20.79
C PRO A 660 33.01 -1.71 21.35
N GLY A 661 34.27 -1.86 20.93
CA GLY A 661 35.38 -0.99 21.33
C GLY A 661 36.09 -1.35 22.64
N ASP A 662 35.68 -2.40 23.35
CA ASP A 662 36.37 -2.89 24.54
C ASP A 662 37.57 -3.78 24.18
N ALA A 663 38.65 -3.13 23.76
CA ALA A 663 39.87 -3.81 23.35
C ALA A 663 40.55 -4.60 24.48
N THR A 664 40.26 -4.26 25.76
CA THR A 664 40.81 -4.99 26.90
C THR A 664 40.10 -6.31 27.09
N CYS A 665 38.77 -6.31 27.00
CA CYS A 665 37.98 -7.53 27.03
C CYS A 665 38.33 -8.44 25.85
N MET A 666 38.38 -7.89 24.64
CA MET A 666 38.78 -8.65 23.43
C MET A 666 40.15 -9.31 23.60
N ALA A 667 41.16 -8.57 24.08
CA ALA A 667 42.48 -9.13 24.31
C ALA A 667 42.49 -10.23 25.40
N ALA A 668 41.62 -10.13 26.40
CA ALA A 668 41.49 -11.14 27.45
C ALA A 668 40.85 -12.43 26.91
N GLN A 669 39.78 -12.33 26.12
CA GLN A 669 39.14 -13.50 25.47
C GLN A 669 40.09 -14.15 24.45
N ASP A 670 40.79 -13.34 23.64
CA ASP A 670 41.80 -13.81 22.70
C ASP A 670 42.94 -14.61 23.36
N ALA A 671 43.27 -14.30 24.61
CA ALA A 671 44.30 -14.99 25.37
C ALA A 671 43.87 -16.40 25.82
N GLU A 672 42.57 -16.71 25.77
CA GLU A 672 42.03 -18.03 26.11
C GLU A 672 42.10 -19.04 24.93
N GLY A 673 42.54 -18.60 23.74
CA GLY A 673 43.06 -19.45 22.67
C GLY A 673 42.36 -19.33 21.32
N ALA A 674 41.11 -18.86 21.29
CA ALA A 674 40.38 -18.52 20.06
C ALA A 674 40.25 -17.01 19.92
N LYS A 675 40.08 -16.51 18.69
CA LYS A 675 39.83 -15.08 18.46
C LYS A 675 38.38 -14.74 18.74
N SER A 676 38.19 -13.72 19.56
CA SER A 676 36.89 -13.15 19.90
C SER A 676 36.56 -11.98 18.97
N HIS A 677 35.28 -11.66 18.85
CA HIS A 677 34.79 -10.57 18.00
C HIS A 677 33.83 -9.66 18.76
N TYR A 678 33.80 -8.37 18.41
CA TYR A 678 32.85 -7.46 19.03
C TYR A 678 31.42 -7.79 18.59
N GLY A 679 30.50 -8.00 19.55
CA GLY A 679 29.09 -8.31 19.26
C GLY A 679 28.27 -7.10 18.79
N TYR A 680 28.60 -6.48 17.66
CA TYR A 680 27.93 -5.28 17.16
C TYR A 680 26.44 -5.51 16.91
N LYS A 681 26.05 -6.60 16.25
CA LYS A 681 24.63 -6.87 15.95
C LYS A 681 23.83 -7.17 17.21
N TYR A 682 24.42 -7.86 18.18
CA TYR A 682 23.78 -8.09 19.48
C TYR A 682 23.64 -6.81 20.30
N SER A 683 24.64 -5.92 20.25
CA SER A 683 24.59 -4.58 20.88
C SER A 683 23.51 -3.71 20.22
N GLU A 684 23.45 -3.69 18.89
CA GLU A 684 22.43 -2.99 18.10
C GLU A 684 21.02 -3.47 18.51
N LEU A 685 20.80 -4.78 18.57
CA LEU A 685 19.51 -5.36 18.97
C LEU A 685 19.13 -5.04 20.41
N SER A 686 20.10 -5.08 21.33
CA SER A 686 19.87 -4.70 22.73
C SER A 686 19.43 -3.25 22.84
N GLN A 687 20.07 -2.35 22.09
CA GLN A 687 19.69 -0.94 22.03
C GLN A 687 18.30 -0.77 21.40
N LEU A 688 18.02 -1.38 20.25
CA LEU A 688 16.72 -1.29 19.56
C LEU A 688 15.53 -1.70 20.44
N THR A 689 15.75 -2.58 21.41
CA THR A 689 14.70 -3.13 22.29
C THR A 689 14.75 -2.55 23.71
N GLY A 690 15.66 -1.61 23.98
CA GLY A 690 15.81 -0.99 25.31
C GLY A 690 16.34 -1.94 26.39
N GLY A 691 16.97 -3.06 25.99
CA GLY A 691 17.68 -3.94 26.91
C GLY A 691 19.11 -3.48 27.18
N SER A 692 19.86 -4.31 27.91
CA SER A 692 21.19 -3.98 28.39
C SER A 692 22.28 -4.80 27.70
N VAL A 693 23.46 -4.19 27.53
CA VAL A 693 24.67 -4.85 27.04
C VAL A 693 25.62 -5.08 28.21
N GLY A 694 25.72 -6.34 28.61
CA GLY A 694 26.66 -6.85 29.60
C GLY A 694 28.03 -7.15 29.01
N ASP A 695 29.03 -7.18 29.89
CA ASP A 695 30.42 -7.49 29.55
C ASP A 695 30.70 -8.99 29.78
N ILE A 696 31.15 -9.68 28.74
CA ILE A 696 31.52 -11.10 28.80
C ILE A 696 32.79 -11.37 29.63
N CYS A 697 33.68 -10.38 29.70
CA CYS A 697 34.93 -10.45 30.48
C CYS A 697 34.76 -10.12 31.96
N ALA A 698 33.53 -9.83 32.40
CA ALA A 698 33.25 -9.59 33.80
C ALA A 698 33.64 -10.83 34.63
N SER A 699 34.34 -10.60 35.75
CA SER A 699 34.77 -11.67 36.67
C SER A 699 33.60 -12.46 37.27
N ASP A 700 32.42 -11.83 37.36
CA ASP A 700 31.14 -12.50 37.51
C ASP A 700 30.01 -11.73 36.80
N TYR A 701 28.97 -12.45 36.37
CA TYR A 701 27.83 -11.85 35.66
C TYR A 701 26.74 -11.29 36.58
N SER A 702 26.98 -11.19 37.89
CA SER A 702 25.93 -10.79 38.85
C SER A 702 25.44 -9.38 38.58
N SER A 703 26.36 -8.46 38.28
CA SER A 703 26.02 -7.08 37.92
C SER A 703 25.24 -7.00 36.61
N ASN A 704 25.65 -7.78 35.59
CA ASN A 704 24.95 -7.84 34.30
C ASN A 704 23.51 -8.35 34.48
N LEU A 705 23.36 -9.47 35.19
CA LEU A 705 22.06 -10.09 35.46
C LEU A 705 21.17 -9.20 36.34
N TYR A 706 21.73 -8.43 37.27
CA TYR A 706 21.00 -7.41 38.02
C TYR A 706 20.45 -6.31 37.11
N TYR A 707 21.26 -5.77 36.20
CA TYR A 707 20.79 -4.79 35.22
C TYR A 707 19.72 -5.38 34.28
N PHE A 708 19.85 -6.65 33.90
CA PHE A 708 18.84 -7.33 33.08
C PHE A 708 17.53 -7.47 33.85
N LYS A 709 17.59 -7.84 35.14
CA LYS A 709 16.42 -7.87 36.02
C LYS A 709 15.73 -6.51 36.05
N ASP A 710 16.48 -5.43 36.30
CA ASP A 710 15.93 -4.09 36.36
C ASP A 710 15.26 -3.69 35.03
N ARG A 711 15.89 -3.97 33.89
CA ARG A 711 15.29 -3.75 32.57
C ARG A 711 14.05 -4.59 32.33
N ILE A 712 14.04 -5.86 32.75
CA ILE A 712 12.89 -6.74 32.64
C ILE A 712 11.74 -6.21 33.50
N VAL A 713 11.99 -5.84 34.75
CA VAL A 713 10.98 -5.28 35.67
C VAL A 713 10.41 -3.98 35.09
N ASN A 714 11.28 -3.09 34.64
CA ASN A 714 10.89 -1.81 34.05
C ASN A 714 10.14 -1.99 32.72
N SER A 715 10.45 -3.03 31.94
CA SER A 715 9.75 -3.34 30.70
C SER A 715 8.35 -3.91 30.95
N LEU A 716 8.08 -4.54 32.10
CA LEU A 716 6.72 -4.97 32.47
C LEU A 716 5.76 -3.78 32.59
N ALA A 717 6.28 -2.62 33.00
CA ALA A 717 5.53 -1.38 33.10
C ALA A 717 5.43 -0.61 31.78
N SER A 718 6.13 -1.01 30.72
CA SER A 718 6.27 -0.20 29.51
C SER A 718 5.22 -0.50 28.42
N VAL A 719 5.03 0.45 27.51
CA VAL A 719 4.15 0.32 26.35
C VAL A 719 4.93 0.52 25.06
N PRO A 720 5.02 -0.49 24.18
CA PRO A 720 5.65 -0.34 22.88
C PRO A 720 4.83 0.59 21.98
N LEU A 721 5.52 1.48 21.26
CA LEU A 721 4.94 2.39 20.27
C LEU A 721 5.08 1.79 18.86
N GLU A 722 4.08 2.09 18.03
CA GLU A 722 4.11 1.75 16.60
C GLU A 722 5.25 2.47 15.84
N CYS A 723 5.60 3.68 16.27
CA CYS A 723 6.56 4.57 15.61
C CYS A 723 7.28 5.46 16.63
N ALA A 724 8.29 6.21 16.18
CA ALA A 724 8.83 7.33 16.93
C ALA A 724 7.79 8.48 16.90
N PRO A 725 7.31 8.94 18.06
CA PRO A 725 6.28 9.97 18.09
C PRO A 725 6.81 11.32 17.62
N VAL A 726 5.99 12.04 16.86
CA VAL A 726 6.23 13.40 16.41
C VAL A 726 5.52 14.35 17.38
N GLY A 727 6.27 15.06 18.21
CA GLY A 727 5.74 15.93 19.25
C GLY A 727 5.40 15.21 20.55
N ASP A 728 4.52 15.80 21.36
CA ASP A 728 4.21 15.31 22.70
C ASP A 728 3.32 14.07 22.70
N ILE A 729 3.49 13.23 23.71
CA ILE A 729 2.60 12.09 23.99
C ILE A 729 1.61 12.45 25.09
N ASN A 730 0.35 12.08 24.92
CA ASN A 730 -0.68 12.22 25.93
C ASN A 730 -0.84 10.91 26.69
N VAL A 731 -0.67 10.95 28.01
CA VAL A 731 -0.86 9.80 28.90
C VAL A 731 -1.93 10.14 29.91
N THR A 732 -2.94 9.28 30.02
CA THR A 732 -3.99 9.35 31.04
C THR A 732 -4.11 8.01 31.75
N VAL A 733 -4.10 8.01 33.09
CA VAL A 733 -4.26 6.80 33.90
C VAL A 733 -5.55 6.94 34.72
N THR A 734 -6.45 5.95 34.60
CA THR A 734 -7.76 5.97 35.28
C THR A 734 -7.95 4.71 36.14
N PRO A 735 -8.32 4.82 37.43
CA PRO A 735 -8.35 6.05 38.22
C PRO A 735 -6.96 6.70 38.36
N SER A 736 -6.87 8.00 38.66
CA SER A 736 -5.59 8.72 38.78
C SER A 736 -4.71 8.16 39.92
N ILE A 737 -3.39 8.15 39.71
CA ILE A 737 -2.38 7.65 40.67
C ILE A 737 -1.38 8.72 41.13
N GLY A 738 -1.68 10.00 40.89
CA GLY A 738 -0.74 11.11 41.15
C GLY A 738 0.19 11.37 39.97
N ALA A 739 1.31 12.06 40.20
CA ALA A 739 2.26 12.40 39.15
C ALA A 739 3.01 11.14 38.67
N VAL A 740 2.83 10.79 37.39
CA VAL A 740 3.58 9.74 36.71
C VAL A 740 4.53 10.43 35.75
N SER A 741 5.84 10.21 35.94
CA SER A 741 6.82 10.64 34.96
C SER A 741 6.80 9.67 33.77
N VAL A 742 6.81 10.23 32.57
CA VAL A 742 6.75 9.49 31.31
C VAL A 742 8.05 9.73 30.57
N GLN A 743 8.69 8.67 30.12
CA GLN A 743 9.91 8.73 29.29
C GLN A 743 9.72 7.88 28.04
N ILE A 744 10.30 8.33 26.93
CA ILE A 744 10.30 7.58 25.68
C ILE A 744 11.72 7.09 25.45
N VAL A 745 11.89 5.77 25.41
CA VAL A 745 13.16 5.12 25.14
C VAL A 745 12.93 4.15 24.00
N ASN A 746 13.57 4.38 22.85
CA ASN A 746 13.56 3.47 21.69
C ASN A 746 12.15 3.01 21.28
N ASN A 747 11.26 3.97 20.99
CA ASN A 747 9.85 3.73 20.66
C ASN A 747 9.07 2.95 21.72
N THR A 748 9.45 3.09 22.99
CA THR A 748 8.74 2.49 24.11
C THR A 748 8.50 3.55 25.16
N VAL A 749 7.27 3.63 25.66
CA VAL A 749 6.90 4.52 26.76
C VAL A 749 7.12 3.79 28.07
N THR A 750 7.96 4.37 28.94
CA THR A 750 8.20 3.90 30.30
C THR A 750 7.57 4.86 31.31
N PHE A 751 7.13 4.32 32.45
CA PHE A 751 6.45 5.07 33.49
C PHE A 751 7.21 4.93 34.80
N SER A 752 7.45 6.05 35.49
CA SER A 752 8.01 6.05 36.83
C SER A 752 7.16 6.93 37.76
N PRO A 753 6.56 6.37 38.83
CA PRO A 753 6.56 4.94 39.18
C PRO A 753 5.77 4.07 38.16
N ALA A 754 6.00 2.76 38.18
CA ALA A 754 5.22 1.81 37.38
C ALA A 754 3.72 1.92 37.66
N ILE A 755 2.88 1.78 36.62
CA ILE A 755 1.43 1.87 36.77
C ILE A 755 0.92 0.63 37.51
N PRO A 756 0.22 0.78 38.66
CA PRO A 756 -0.31 -0.35 39.40
C PRO A 756 -1.42 -1.10 38.64
N ALA A 757 -1.59 -2.39 38.95
CA ALA A 757 -2.71 -3.18 38.45
C ALA A 757 -4.07 -2.58 38.87
N GLY A 758 -5.09 -2.82 38.04
CA GLY A 758 -6.44 -2.27 38.19
C GLY A 758 -6.64 -0.86 37.64
N ARG A 759 -5.65 -0.31 36.93
CA ARG A 759 -5.72 1.03 36.29
C ARG A 759 -5.77 0.91 34.77
N THR A 760 -6.57 1.72 34.11
CA THR A 760 -6.61 1.88 32.64
C THR A 760 -5.64 2.97 32.21
N LEU A 761 -4.60 2.57 31.48
CA LEU A 761 -3.71 3.46 30.76
C LEU A 761 -4.32 3.79 29.39
N GLN A 762 -4.40 5.07 29.07
CA GLN A 762 -4.71 5.60 27.75
C GLN A 762 -3.53 6.44 27.28
N LEU A 763 -3.03 6.15 26.08
CA LEU A 763 -1.89 6.79 25.46
C LEU A 763 -2.31 7.30 24.08
N GLY A 764 -1.98 8.55 23.75
CA GLY A 764 -2.20 9.13 22.42
C GLY A 764 -0.95 9.85 21.92
N TYR A 765 -0.54 9.59 20.67
CA TYR A 765 0.65 10.18 20.07
C TYR A 765 0.52 10.24 18.53
N ASP A 766 1.39 11.00 17.87
CA ASP A 766 1.37 11.19 16.41
C ASP A 766 2.56 10.48 15.75
N CYS A 767 2.31 9.71 14.68
CA CYS A 767 3.33 9.03 13.88
C CYS A 767 3.60 9.77 12.56
N PRO A 768 4.82 9.72 11.98
CA PRO A 768 5.03 10.19 10.61
C PRO A 768 4.12 9.45 9.61
N GLN A 769 3.47 10.19 8.71
CA GLN A 769 2.88 9.63 7.49
C GLN A 769 4.00 9.52 6.45
N ASN A 770 4.37 8.28 6.12
CA ASN A 770 5.22 7.99 4.96
C ASN A 770 4.40 7.98 3.67
#